data_AF-A0A4C1XHW3-F1
#
_entry.id   AF-A0A4C1XHW3-F1
#
_cell.length_a   1.000
_cell.length_b   1.000
_cell.length_c   1.000
_cell.angle_alpha   90.00
_cell.angle_beta   90.00
_cell.angle_gamma   90.00
#
_symmetry.space_group_name_H-M   'P 1'
#
loop_
_entity.id
_entity.type
_entity.pdbx_description
1 polymer ?
#
loop_
_entity_poly.entity_id
_entity_poly.type
_entity_poly.pdbx_seq_one_letter_code
_entity_poly.pdbx_strand_id
1 'polypeptide(L)'
;MGRKVTVAVCTLNQWALDFEGNMNRILQSIQEAKEMGALYRTGPELEICGYSCEDHFHEPDTCLHSWQVLAELLKSPTCKDMLIDVGMPVQHRNVLYNCRVVFYNKTVLLIRPKMMLCEDGNYRESRWFSCWTKDRQTEEYYLPRMITAITDQQTVPIGDAVIATKDTCIGFEICEELWNPQSRHIPLSLDGVEIIANGSGSYMELRKAYVTVDLVKSATFKSGGAYLFSNLRGCDGQRIYFNGCSCVALNGEIVSRGLQFALHDVEVITATIDLEDIRSYRTQIRSRTHLAASNRPFPRINVEFALSDDDDANLTTSQPIEWKYLTPEEEIELGPACWLWDYLRRSGQGGFFLPLSGGVDSTSTACIVFSMCTQICDAIQKGESQVLYDVRKILCQSDYKPSDPMELCNRLLVTCYMATENSSQETKQRAMQLASEIGSYHFSTLIDSAISAVIGIFTTATGLVPKFRTKGGCPRQNLALQNIQARIRMVLSYLFAQLMLWVRGRPGGLLVLGSSNVDEALRGYMTKYDCSSADINPIGGISKTDLKSFLLYAKSRFFLPSLSEILQAPPTAELEPLTDGQITQTDEQDMGMTYAELSEFGRLRKTYNCGPYSMFQKLVHTWKDKCSPQEVAEKVKHFFRCYAINRHKMTVLTPSYHAETYSPDDNRFDHRPFLYRVHWNWQFKAIDDAVLQMTKDRRSSNSSRDSERGKQVLSKVANVGASSSITSTTSPRAAHQRDKQADEVSQSRSSLPPMDTHNPTQDTSALPVSWGAIEYLMEGDRIDEKGGEWATGILTHWPKHGIGSSYFTSVFCGLDNSPGGSARFLCCIQVSHSEVLPQ
;
A
#
# COMPACT_ATOMS: atom_id res chain seq x y z
N MET A 1 -4.16 -45.88 -2.47
CA MET A 1 -4.65 -44.56 -2.92
C MET A 1 -4.20 -43.59 -1.86
N GLY A 2 -3.33 -42.66 -2.21
CA GLY A 2 -2.89 -41.63 -1.28
C GLY A 2 -4.07 -40.84 -0.73
N ARG A 3 -4.12 -40.63 0.59
CA ARG A 3 -5.28 -40.04 1.24
C ARG A 3 -4.96 -38.72 1.94
N LYS A 4 -4.06 -38.71 2.91
CA LYS A 4 -3.71 -37.48 3.65
C LYS A 4 -2.41 -36.89 3.14
N VAL A 5 -2.43 -35.58 2.88
CA VAL A 5 -1.27 -34.82 2.40
C VAL A 5 -0.99 -33.65 3.33
N THR A 6 0.29 -33.37 3.59
CA THR A 6 0.72 -32.19 4.33
C THR A 6 1.31 -31.18 3.37
N VAL A 7 0.74 -29.98 3.36
CA VAL A 7 1.13 -28.89 2.48
C VAL A 7 1.58 -27.67 3.27
N ALA A 8 2.50 -26.89 2.71
CA ALA A 8 3.09 -25.71 3.34
C ALA A 8 2.82 -24.44 2.52
N VAL A 9 2.42 -23.40 3.24
CA VAL A 9 2.24 -22.04 2.75
C VAL A 9 3.25 -21.15 3.47
N CYS A 10 3.91 -20.27 2.72
CA CYS A 10 4.99 -19.45 3.24
C CYS A 10 4.66 -17.95 3.13
N THR A 11 4.90 -17.23 4.22
CA THR A 11 4.92 -15.77 4.25
C THR A 11 6.37 -15.30 4.33
N LEU A 12 6.82 -14.52 3.35
CA LEU A 12 8.22 -14.07 3.29
C LEU A 12 8.35 -12.54 3.27
N ASN A 13 9.34 -12.03 4.00
CA ASN A 13 9.74 -10.63 3.98
C ASN A 13 10.86 -10.38 2.96
N GLN A 14 10.52 -10.52 1.68
CA GLN A 14 11.45 -10.26 0.59
C GLN A 14 11.82 -8.78 0.49
N TRP A 15 12.92 -8.52 -0.21
CA TRP A 15 13.38 -7.18 -0.53
C TRP A 15 13.68 -7.11 -2.03
N ALA A 16 13.14 -6.10 -2.71
CA ALA A 16 13.36 -5.91 -4.14
C ALA A 16 14.86 -5.92 -4.47
N LEU A 17 15.24 -6.81 -5.40
CA LEU A 17 16.61 -7.05 -5.88
C LEU A 17 17.62 -7.61 -4.86
N ASP A 18 17.21 -7.90 -3.63
CA ASP A 18 18.04 -8.61 -2.63
C ASP A 18 18.08 -10.12 -2.93
N PHE A 19 18.64 -10.50 -4.09
CA PHE A 19 18.60 -11.88 -4.57
C PHE A 19 19.18 -12.88 -3.57
N GLU A 20 20.26 -12.52 -2.86
CA GLU A 20 20.87 -13.39 -1.86
C GLU A 20 19.99 -13.53 -0.61
N GLY A 21 19.49 -12.43 -0.04
CA GLY A 21 18.57 -12.50 1.09
C GLY A 21 17.26 -13.20 0.73
N ASN A 22 16.70 -12.93 -0.44
CA ASN A 22 15.49 -13.58 -0.94
C ASN A 22 15.68 -15.09 -1.12
N MET A 23 16.81 -15.51 -1.70
CA MET A 23 17.17 -16.92 -1.82
C MET A 23 17.28 -17.59 -0.44
N ASN A 24 17.94 -16.94 0.52
CA ASN A 24 18.12 -17.48 1.87
C ASN A 24 16.77 -17.65 2.59
N ARG A 25 15.85 -16.68 2.47
CA ARG A 25 14.49 -16.78 3.03
C ARG A 25 13.67 -17.89 2.36
N ILE A 26 13.81 -18.07 1.04
CA ILE A 26 13.17 -19.18 0.32
C ILE A 26 13.71 -20.53 0.83
N LEU A 27 15.03 -20.70 0.91
CA LEU A 27 15.66 -21.92 1.41
C LEU A 27 15.27 -22.23 2.85
N GLN A 28 15.26 -21.22 3.73
CA GLN A 28 14.78 -21.37 5.10
C GLN A 28 13.34 -21.85 5.14
N SER A 29 12.44 -21.27 4.34
CA SER A 29 11.04 -21.68 4.31
C SER A 29 10.84 -23.12 3.79
N ILE A 30 11.68 -23.57 2.85
CA ILE A 30 11.66 -24.96 2.35
C ILE A 30 12.15 -25.91 3.45
N GLN A 31 13.20 -25.52 4.18
CA GLN A 31 13.72 -26.30 5.30
C GLN A 31 12.67 -26.46 6.42
N GLU A 32 12.06 -25.35 6.86
CA GLU A 32 11.00 -25.36 7.88
C GLU A 32 9.79 -26.19 7.43
N ALA A 33 9.35 -26.06 6.17
CA ALA A 33 8.28 -26.87 5.61
C ALA A 33 8.57 -28.37 5.69
N LYS A 34 9.81 -28.79 5.39
CA LYS A 34 10.23 -30.20 5.48
C LYS A 34 10.26 -30.70 6.91
N GLU A 35 10.76 -29.88 7.83
CA GLU A 35 10.78 -30.21 9.26
C GLU A 35 9.36 -30.36 9.83
N MET A 36 8.40 -29.61 9.29
CA MET A 36 6.97 -29.73 9.60
C MET A 36 6.27 -30.86 8.81
N GLY A 37 7.00 -31.67 8.05
CA GLY A 37 6.48 -32.84 7.34
C GLY A 37 5.69 -32.55 6.06
N ALA A 38 5.78 -31.34 5.51
CA ALA A 38 5.14 -31.03 4.23
C ALA A 38 5.89 -31.68 3.07
N LEU A 39 5.15 -32.05 2.03
CA LEU A 39 5.68 -32.60 0.77
C LEU A 39 5.47 -31.66 -0.43
N TYR A 40 4.72 -30.57 -0.21
CA TYR A 40 4.54 -29.47 -1.16
C TYR A 40 4.70 -28.13 -0.44
N ARG A 41 5.52 -27.22 -1.00
CA ARG A 41 5.72 -25.86 -0.51
C ARG A 41 5.40 -24.85 -1.61
N THR A 42 4.56 -23.87 -1.28
CA THR A 42 4.25 -22.75 -2.17
C THR A 42 4.64 -21.40 -1.57
N GLY A 43 5.36 -20.57 -2.34
CA GLY A 43 5.83 -19.26 -1.90
C GLY A 43 5.02 -18.07 -2.45
N PRO A 44 5.33 -16.83 -2.04
CA PRO A 44 4.66 -15.63 -2.55
C PRO A 44 4.94 -15.30 -4.02
N GLU A 45 4.18 -14.35 -4.58
CA GLU A 45 4.38 -13.85 -5.93
C GLU A 45 5.74 -13.16 -6.10
N LEU A 46 6.44 -13.45 -7.21
CA LEU A 46 7.74 -12.87 -7.55
C LEU A 46 8.79 -12.95 -6.41
N GLU A 47 8.69 -13.95 -5.52
CA GLU A 47 9.51 -14.03 -4.31
C GLU A 47 11.02 -14.06 -4.57
N ILE A 48 11.50 -14.52 -5.73
CA ILE A 48 12.94 -14.58 -6.02
C ILE A 48 13.55 -13.16 -6.11
N CYS A 49 12.89 -12.26 -6.82
CA CYS A 49 13.37 -10.90 -7.02
C CYS A 49 12.76 -9.90 -6.01
N GLY A 50 11.64 -10.26 -5.37
CA GLY A 50 10.77 -9.31 -4.68
C GLY A 50 9.74 -8.72 -5.64
N TYR A 51 8.53 -8.45 -5.15
CA TYR A 51 7.41 -8.02 -5.99
C TYR A 51 7.60 -6.61 -6.56
N SER A 52 8.04 -5.66 -5.73
CA SER A 52 8.05 -4.25 -6.07
C SER A 52 9.36 -3.77 -6.73
N CYS A 53 9.92 -4.55 -7.66
CA CYS A 53 11.12 -4.15 -8.41
C CYS A 53 10.85 -2.99 -9.40
N GLU A 54 9.58 -2.73 -9.73
CA GLU A 54 9.16 -1.64 -10.63
C GLU A 54 9.90 -1.69 -11.98
N ASP A 55 10.45 -0.56 -12.43
CA ASP A 55 11.11 -0.46 -13.74
C ASP A 55 12.39 -1.29 -13.83
N HIS A 56 12.92 -1.83 -12.72
CA HIS A 56 13.99 -2.83 -12.79
C HIS A 56 13.54 -4.11 -13.52
N PHE A 57 12.24 -4.39 -13.64
CA PHE A 57 11.77 -5.46 -14.53
C PHE A 57 12.10 -5.24 -16.00
N HIS A 58 12.41 -4.01 -16.43
CA HIS A 58 12.95 -3.73 -17.76
C HIS A 58 14.44 -4.05 -17.91
N GLU A 59 15.16 -4.23 -16.80
CA GLU A 59 16.57 -4.56 -16.79
C GLU A 59 16.76 -6.06 -16.99
N PRO A 60 17.51 -6.51 -18.02
CA PRO A 60 17.77 -7.93 -18.24
C PRO A 60 18.41 -8.62 -17.04
N ASP A 61 19.16 -7.88 -16.23
CA ASP A 61 19.83 -8.36 -15.03
C ASP A 61 18.85 -8.92 -13.99
N THR A 62 17.64 -8.35 -13.87
CA THR A 62 16.63 -8.90 -12.94
C THR A 62 16.21 -10.32 -13.33
N CYS A 63 16.01 -10.58 -14.63
CA CYS A 63 15.73 -11.92 -15.14
C CYS A 63 16.95 -12.84 -14.96
N LEU A 64 18.15 -12.36 -15.32
CA LEU A 64 19.39 -13.12 -15.20
C LEU A 64 19.64 -13.60 -13.76
N HIS A 65 19.58 -12.68 -12.79
CA HIS A 65 19.82 -13.01 -11.38
C HIS A 65 18.72 -13.89 -10.81
N SER A 66 17.48 -13.74 -11.28
CA SER A 66 16.40 -14.67 -10.90
C SER A 66 16.66 -16.09 -11.39
N TRP A 67 17.19 -16.27 -12.60
CA TRP A 67 17.63 -17.58 -13.11
C TRP A 67 18.84 -18.13 -12.32
N GLN A 68 19.77 -17.28 -11.91
CA GLN A 68 20.90 -17.69 -11.07
C GLN A 68 20.42 -18.19 -9.69
N VAL A 69 19.49 -17.47 -9.05
CA VAL A 69 18.88 -17.91 -7.80
C VAL A 69 18.15 -19.24 -7.99
N LEU A 70 17.34 -19.39 -9.04
CA LEU A 70 16.69 -20.68 -9.33
C LEU A 70 17.71 -21.81 -9.52
N ALA A 71 18.84 -21.54 -10.18
CA ALA A 71 19.92 -22.51 -10.33
C ALA A 71 20.49 -22.96 -8.98
N GLU A 72 20.68 -22.05 -8.02
CA GLU A 72 21.09 -22.40 -6.65
C GLU A 72 20.01 -23.20 -5.91
N LEU A 73 18.73 -22.82 -6.02
CA LEU A 73 17.62 -23.58 -5.43
C LEU A 73 17.57 -25.01 -5.98
N LEU A 74 17.74 -25.21 -7.29
CA LEU A 74 17.78 -26.53 -7.92
C LEU A 74 18.98 -27.37 -7.45
N LYS A 75 20.12 -26.74 -7.16
CA LYS A 75 21.32 -27.44 -6.64
C LYS A 75 21.21 -27.78 -5.16
N SER A 76 20.42 -27.01 -4.40
CA SER A 76 20.34 -27.14 -2.95
C SER A 76 19.78 -28.49 -2.50
N PRO A 77 20.48 -29.22 -1.60
CA PRO A 77 19.97 -30.44 -0.99
C PRO A 77 18.68 -30.24 -0.19
N THR A 78 18.46 -29.03 0.33
CA THR A 78 17.24 -28.66 1.07
C THR A 78 15.98 -28.88 0.22
N CYS A 79 16.06 -28.65 -1.10
CA CYS A 79 14.94 -28.78 -2.03
C CYS A 79 14.64 -30.22 -2.47
N LYS A 80 15.43 -31.21 -2.04
CA LYS A 80 15.26 -32.60 -2.42
C LYS A 80 13.99 -33.20 -1.80
N ASP A 81 13.31 -34.07 -2.53
CA ASP A 81 12.16 -34.88 -2.10
C ASP A 81 10.93 -34.06 -1.67
N MET A 82 10.81 -32.82 -2.18
CA MET A 82 9.66 -31.93 -1.98
C MET A 82 9.29 -31.25 -3.30
N LEU A 83 7.99 -31.17 -3.60
CA LEU A 83 7.49 -30.37 -4.72
C LEU A 83 7.47 -28.89 -4.30
N ILE A 84 8.05 -28.02 -5.12
CA ILE A 84 8.23 -26.61 -4.78
C ILE A 84 7.77 -25.76 -5.95
N ASP A 85 7.05 -24.67 -5.66
CA ASP A 85 6.88 -23.59 -6.62
C ASP A 85 7.31 -22.23 -6.05
N VAL A 86 7.96 -21.46 -6.93
CA VAL A 86 8.55 -20.14 -6.65
C VAL A 86 8.11 -19.11 -7.68
N GLY A 87 8.11 -17.82 -7.31
CA GLY A 87 7.77 -16.72 -8.22
C GLY A 87 8.99 -16.00 -8.79
N MET A 88 9.03 -15.77 -10.11
CA MET A 88 10.06 -14.95 -10.77
C MET A 88 9.59 -14.40 -12.14
N PRO A 89 10.21 -13.32 -12.66
CA PRO A 89 9.98 -12.87 -14.01
C PRO A 89 10.63 -13.83 -15.03
N VAL A 90 9.93 -14.12 -16.13
CA VAL A 90 10.45 -14.97 -17.22
C VAL A 90 10.14 -14.34 -18.57
N GLN A 91 11.18 -14.14 -19.38
CA GLN A 91 11.05 -13.66 -20.75
C GLN A 91 10.90 -14.82 -21.72
N HIS A 92 9.74 -14.97 -22.35
CA HIS A 92 9.47 -15.98 -23.38
C HIS A 92 9.17 -15.31 -24.71
N ARG A 93 9.96 -15.63 -25.74
CA ARG A 93 9.84 -15.05 -27.10
C ARG A 93 9.78 -13.51 -27.09
N ASN A 94 10.67 -12.88 -26.32
CA ASN A 94 10.74 -11.43 -26.12
C ASN A 94 9.53 -10.79 -25.44
N VAL A 95 8.73 -11.57 -24.73
CA VAL A 95 7.64 -11.06 -23.90
C VAL A 95 7.92 -11.42 -22.45
N LEU A 96 7.88 -10.44 -21.55
CA LEU A 96 8.12 -10.64 -20.13
C LEU A 96 6.82 -11.02 -19.41
N TYR A 97 6.86 -12.09 -18.64
CA TYR A 97 5.73 -12.59 -17.85
C TYR A 97 6.13 -12.67 -16.37
N ASN A 98 5.14 -12.39 -15.51
CA ASN A 98 5.19 -12.75 -14.09
C ASN A 98 4.84 -14.22 -13.98
N CYS A 99 5.75 -15.07 -13.47
CA CYS A 99 5.59 -16.52 -13.53
C CYS A 99 5.73 -17.19 -12.17
N ARG A 100 5.02 -18.32 -12.04
CA ARG A 100 5.39 -19.40 -11.12
C ARG A 100 6.29 -20.39 -11.84
N VAL A 101 7.34 -20.84 -11.18
CA VAL A 101 8.23 -21.90 -11.65
C VAL A 101 8.13 -23.06 -10.68
N VAL A 102 7.61 -24.18 -11.17
CA VAL A 102 7.40 -25.40 -10.39
C VAL A 102 8.53 -26.37 -10.68
N PHE A 103 9.14 -26.92 -9.64
CA PHE A 103 10.22 -27.90 -9.78
C PHE A 103 10.16 -28.98 -8.71
N TYR A 104 10.72 -30.13 -9.04
CA TYR A 104 10.84 -31.29 -8.16
C TYR A 104 12.14 -32.02 -8.47
N ASN A 105 12.94 -32.33 -7.45
CA ASN A 105 14.17 -33.12 -7.59
C ASN A 105 15.05 -32.73 -8.80
N LYS A 106 15.48 -31.46 -8.81
CA LYS A 106 16.34 -30.87 -9.86
C LYS A 106 15.73 -30.82 -11.27
N THR A 107 14.42 -31.03 -11.40
CA THR A 107 13.70 -30.97 -12.67
C THR A 107 12.69 -29.83 -12.63
N VAL A 108 12.76 -28.91 -13.59
CA VAL A 108 11.71 -27.89 -13.76
C VAL A 108 10.53 -28.55 -14.48
N LEU A 109 9.36 -28.49 -13.87
CA LEU A 109 8.16 -29.20 -14.34
C LEU A 109 7.27 -28.30 -15.19
N LEU A 110 7.08 -27.06 -14.76
CA LEU A 110 6.16 -26.10 -15.39
C LEU A 110 6.60 -24.67 -15.09
N ILE A 111 6.53 -23.80 -16.09
CA ILE A 111 6.52 -22.35 -15.91
C ILE A 111 5.08 -21.85 -16.17
N ARG A 112 4.39 -21.36 -15.15
CA ARG A 112 3.01 -20.86 -15.25
C ARG A 112 3.02 -19.32 -15.23
N PRO A 113 2.84 -18.66 -16.38
CA PRO A 113 2.75 -17.20 -16.46
C PRO A 113 1.38 -16.69 -16.00
N LYS A 114 1.33 -15.54 -15.32
CA LYS A 114 0.12 -14.83 -14.87
C LYS A 114 -0.76 -14.46 -16.07
N MET A 115 -2.06 -14.69 -15.94
CA MET A 115 -3.07 -14.50 -16.99
C MET A 115 -3.92 -13.25 -16.77
N MET A 116 -3.97 -12.72 -15.55
CA MET A 116 -4.69 -11.49 -15.20
C MET A 116 -3.78 -10.61 -14.35
N LEU A 117 -3.49 -9.39 -14.82
CA LEU A 117 -2.56 -8.47 -14.17
C LEU A 117 -3.29 -7.48 -13.26
N CYS A 118 -2.62 -7.04 -12.19
CA CYS A 118 -3.12 -6.00 -11.29
C CYS A 118 -2.85 -4.59 -11.87
N GLU A 119 -3.90 -3.76 -12.00
CA GLU A 119 -3.82 -2.44 -12.66
C GLU A 119 -4.42 -1.27 -11.86
N ASP A 120 -4.88 -1.52 -10.63
CA ASP A 120 -5.57 -0.53 -9.81
C ASP A 120 -4.79 -0.13 -8.55
N GLY A 121 -5.13 1.05 -8.03
CA GLY A 121 -4.50 1.58 -6.81
C GLY A 121 -2.99 1.75 -6.94
N ASN A 122 -2.23 1.00 -6.15
CA ASN A 122 -0.76 1.03 -6.20
C ASN A 122 -0.18 0.13 -7.30
N TYR A 123 -0.97 -0.82 -7.81
CA TYR A 123 -0.56 -1.78 -8.83
C TYR A 123 -0.54 -1.16 -10.23
N ARG A 124 0.35 -1.66 -11.09
CA ARG A 124 0.55 -1.22 -12.48
C ARG A 124 1.28 -2.27 -13.32
N GLU A 125 0.99 -3.55 -13.12
CA GLU A 125 1.79 -4.66 -13.61
C GLU A 125 1.98 -4.65 -15.14
N SER A 126 1.00 -4.19 -15.91
CA SER A 126 1.06 -4.04 -17.38
C SER A 126 2.14 -3.08 -17.86
N ARG A 127 2.68 -2.24 -16.97
CA ARG A 127 3.87 -1.44 -17.25
C ARG A 127 5.08 -2.31 -17.59
N TRP A 128 5.19 -3.50 -16.98
CA TRP A 128 6.37 -4.36 -17.07
C TRP A 128 6.07 -5.73 -17.68
N PHE A 129 4.88 -6.29 -17.41
CA PHE A 129 4.50 -7.65 -17.77
C PHE A 129 3.40 -7.67 -18.83
N SER A 130 3.35 -8.76 -19.60
CA SER A 130 2.20 -9.12 -20.41
C SER A 130 1.41 -10.26 -19.76
N CYS A 131 0.10 -10.26 -19.94
CA CYS A 131 -0.72 -11.40 -19.55
C CYS A 131 -0.53 -12.57 -20.53
N TRP A 132 -0.54 -13.80 -20.02
CA TRP A 132 -0.62 -14.97 -20.88
C TRP A 132 -2.05 -15.16 -21.41
N THR A 133 -2.20 -15.17 -22.73
CA THR A 133 -3.51 -15.16 -23.41
C THR A 133 -3.94 -16.52 -23.97
N LYS A 134 -3.05 -17.53 -23.94
CA LYS A 134 -3.31 -18.85 -24.53
C LYS A 134 -3.93 -19.79 -23.49
N ASP A 135 -5.24 -19.65 -23.28
CA ASP A 135 -6.01 -20.46 -22.33
C ASP A 135 -5.87 -21.97 -22.62
N ARG A 136 -5.57 -22.74 -21.57
CA ARG A 136 -5.39 -24.21 -21.56
C ARG A 136 -4.41 -24.71 -22.62
N GLN A 137 -3.33 -23.96 -22.83
CA GLN A 137 -2.30 -24.25 -23.80
C GLN A 137 -0.92 -24.01 -23.19
N THR A 138 0.04 -24.80 -23.64
CA THR A 138 1.45 -24.67 -23.33
C THR A 138 2.27 -24.50 -24.60
N GLU A 139 3.44 -23.91 -24.44
CA GLU A 139 4.51 -23.89 -25.43
C GLU A 139 5.78 -24.46 -24.81
N GLU A 140 6.74 -24.86 -25.65
CA GLU A 140 8.08 -25.19 -25.17
C GLU A 140 8.86 -23.91 -24.86
N TYR A 141 9.37 -23.82 -23.64
CA TYR A 141 10.31 -22.81 -23.20
C TYR A 141 11.72 -23.38 -23.21
N TYR A 142 12.64 -22.73 -23.94
CA TYR A 142 14.05 -23.12 -23.94
C TYR A 142 14.73 -22.62 -22.67
N LEU A 143 15.24 -23.55 -21.87
CA LEU A 143 15.88 -23.21 -20.60
C LEU A 143 17.23 -22.51 -20.85
N PRO A 144 17.63 -21.55 -20.00
CA PRO A 144 18.97 -20.99 -20.03
C PRO A 144 20.01 -22.10 -19.82
N ARG A 145 21.16 -21.98 -20.49
CA ARG A 145 22.24 -22.98 -20.41
C ARG A 145 22.65 -23.33 -18.98
N MET A 146 22.60 -22.36 -18.05
CA MET A 146 22.90 -22.58 -16.64
C MET A 146 21.94 -23.55 -15.96
N ILE A 147 20.66 -23.57 -16.38
CA ILE A 147 19.64 -24.47 -15.87
C ILE A 147 19.78 -25.82 -16.56
N THR A 148 19.93 -25.85 -17.89
CA THR A 148 20.15 -27.09 -18.66
C THR A 148 21.35 -27.89 -18.14
N ALA A 149 22.43 -27.23 -17.72
CA ALA A 149 23.60 -27.88 -17.15
C ALA A 149 23.35 -28.55 -15.78
N ILE A 150 22.25 -28.21 -15.10
CA ILE A 150 21.87 -28.76 -13.79
C ILE A 150 20.78 -29.83 -13.95
N THR A 151 19.81 -29.59 -14.84
CA THR A 151 18.60 -30.39 -14.95
C THR A 151 18.63 -31.39 -16.11
N ASP A 152 19.61 -31.28 -17.01
CA ASP A 152 19.68 -31.99 -18.30
C ASP A 152 18.47 -31.73 -19.23
N GLN A 153 17.62 -30.74 -18.91
CA GLN A 153 16.47 -30.36 -19.72
C GLN A 153 16.83 -29.26 -20.73
N GLN A 154 16.51 -29.49 -22.00
CA GLN A 154 16.60 -28.46 -23.04
C GLN A 154 15.39 -27.51 -22.99
N THR A 155 14.21 -28.08 -22.77
CA THR A 155 12.96 -27.33 -22.72
C THR A 155 12.11 -27.74 -21.53
N VAL A 156 11.16 -26.87 -21.18
CA VAL A 156 10.10 -27.12 -20.19
C VAL A 156 8.79 -26.50 -20.70
N PRO A 157 7.61 -27.06 -20.36
CA PRO A 157 6.34 -26.41 -20.68
C PRO A 157 6.22 -25.03 -20.01
N ILE A 158 5.85 -24.02 -20.80
CA ILE A 158 5.37 -22.72 -20.32
C ILE A 158 3.92 -22.50 -20.75
N GLY A 159 3.04 -22.14 -19.82
CA GLY A 159 1.66 -21.80 -20.13
C GLY A 159 0.65 -22.23 -19.07
N ASP A 160 -0.59 -22.41 -19.50
CA ASP A 160 -1.74 -22.68 -18.63
C ASP A 160 -1.96 -24.20 -18.50
N ALA A 161 -1.29 -24.80 -17.53
CA ALA A 161 -1.28 -26.23 -17.25
C ALA A 161 -1.32 -26.54 -15.75
N VAL A 162 -1.49 -27.81 -15.41
CA VAL A 162 -1.57 -28.32 -14.03
C VAL A 162 -0.56 -29.43 -13.79
N ILE A 163 -0.16 -29.62 -12.53
CA ILE A 163 0.70 -30.73 -12.12
C ILE A 163 -0.17 -31.88 -11.65
N ALA A 164 0.03 -33.07 -12.22
CA ALA A 164 -0.64 -34.30 -11.80
C ALA A 164 0.38 -35.23 -11.14
N THR A 165 0.19 -35.51 -9.86
CA THR A 165 0.98 -36.49 -9.10
C THR A 165 0.27 -37.84 -9.14
N LYS A 166 0.84 -38.86 -8.48
CA LYS A 166 0.23 -40.20 -8.41
C LYS A 166 -1.11 -40.22 -7.69
N ASP A 167 -1.34 -39.26 -6.81
CA ASP A 167 -2.41 -39.23 -5.83
C ASP A 167 -3.30 -37.98 -5.91
N THR A 168 -2.84 -36.86 -6.49
CA THR A 168 -3.62 -35.62 -6.56
C THR A 168 -3.26 -34.77 -7.79
N CYS A 169 -3.92 -33.61 -7.93
CA CYS A 169 -3.65 -32.64 -8.97
C CYS A 169 -3.63 -31.22 -8.40
N ILE A 170 -2.57 -30.47 -8.74
CA ILE A 170 -2.27 -29.13 -8.26
C ILE A 170 -2.35 -28.15 -9.42
N GLY A 171 -3.09 -27.06 -9.22
CA GLY A 171 -3.21 -25.94 -10.15
C GLY A 171 -2.76 -24.65 -9.51
N PHE A 172 -2.50 -23.64 -10.34
CA PHE A 172 -1.93 -22.37 -9.89
C PHE A 172 -2.83 -21.21 -10.30
N GLU A 173 -3.06 -20.34 -9.32
CA GLU A 173 -3.66 -19.02 -9.46
C GLU A 173 -2.58 -18.01 -9.01
N ILE A 174 -2.54 -16.80 -9.56
CA ILE A 174 -1.54 -15.79 -9.14
C ILE A 174 -2.26 -14.50 -8.80
N CYS A 175 -2.23 -14.12 -7.52
CA CYS A 175 -2.84 -12.90 -6.98
C CYS A 175 -4.20 -12.61 -7.62
N GLU A 176 -4.33 -11.50 -8.37
CA GLU A 176 -5.56 -10.96 -9.01
C GLU A 176 -6.46 -11.98 -9.71
N GLU A 177 -5.89 -13.08 -10.19
CA GLU A 177 -6.67 -14.17 -10.78
C GLU A 177 -7.77 -14.71 -9.84
N LEU A 178 -7.64 -14.56 -8.50
CA LEU A 178 -8.67 -14.87 -7.49
C LEU A 178 -9.82 -13.85 -7.47
N TRP A 179 -9.50 -12.55 -7.60
CA TRP A 179 -10.45 -11.44 -7.44
C TRP A 179 -11.37 -11.28 -8.65
N ASN A 180 -10.97 -11.80 -9.80
CA ASN A 180 -11.75 -11.69 -11.02
C ASN A 180 -13.09 -12.46 -10.93
N PRO A 181 -14.21 -11.92 -11.47
CA PRO A 181 -15.50 -12.64 -11.51
C PRO A 181 -15.42 -14.02 -12.19
N GLN A 182 -14.53 -14.16 -13.19
CA GLN A 182 -14.22 -15.42 -13.85
C GLN A 182 -12.86 -15.93 -13.35
N SER A 183 -12.75 -16.12 -12.04
CA SER A 183 -11.51 -16.55 -11.39
C SER A 183 -10.99 -17.88 -11.95
N ARG A 184 -9.66 -18.05 -11.97
CA ARG A 184 -9.00 -19.21 -12.60
C ARG A 184 -9.22 -20.51 -11.84
N HIS A 185 -9.49 -20.47 -10.55
CA HIS A 185 -9.82 -21.64 -9.75
C HIS A 185 -11.11 -22.35 -10.19
N ILE A 186 -12.02 -21.65 -10.87
CA ILE A 186 -13.29 -22.23 -11.36
C ILE A 186 -13.02 -23.32 -12.40
N PRO A 187 -12.40 -23.03 -13.57
CA PRO A 187 -12.10 -24.07 -14.55
C PRO A 187 -11.11 -25.11 -14.02
N LEU A 188 -10.15 -24.74 -13.16
CA LEU A 188 -9.23 -25.68 -12.52
C LEU A 188 -9.99 -26.72 -11.68
N SER A 189 -10.87 -26.28 -10.78
CA SER A 189 -11.68 -27.18 -9.96
C SER A 189 -12.58 -28.08 -10.81
N LEU A 190 -13.20 -27.53 -11.85
CA LEU A 190 -14.05 -28.30 -12.77
C LEU A 190 -13.25 -29.38 -13.53
N ASP A 191 -11.96 -29.19 -13.77
CA ASP A 191 -11.09 -30.22 -14.36
C ASP A 191 -10.63 -31.29 -13.36
N GLY A 192 -10.96 -31.12 -12.08
CA GLY A 192 -10.59 -32.06 -11.02
C GLY A 192 -9.29 -31.70 -10.30
N VAL A 193 -8.73 -30.49 -10.48
CA VAL A 193 -7.64 -29.99 -9.63
C VAL A 193 -8.12 -29.93 -8.19
N GLU A 194 -7.48 -30.65 -7.27
CA GLU A 194 -7.91 -30.76 -5.86
C GLU A 194 -7.27 -29.68 -4.99
N ILE A 195 -6.05 -29.27 -5.34
CA ILE A 195 -5.25 -28.29 -4.61
C ILE A 195 -4.96 -27.10 -5.52
N ILE A 196 -5.25 -25.89 -5.07
CA ILE A 196 -4.98 -24.66 -5.82
C ILE A 196 -4.01 -23.80 -5.01
N ALA A 197 -2.85 -23.52 -5.59
CA ALA A 197 -1.84 -22.64 -4.99
C ALA A 197 -1.92 -21.24 -5.56
N ASN A 198 -2.01 -20.24 -4.68
CA ASN A 198 -1.99 -18.83 -5.00
C ASN A 198 -0.78 -18.15 -4.36
N GLY A 199 0.19 -17.79 -5.20
CA GLY A 199 1.25 -16.86 -4.83
C GLY A 199 0.77 -15.42 -5.03
N SER A 200 0.85 -14.60 -3.99
CA SER A 200 0.36 -13.21 -3.97
C SER A 200 1.40 -12.20 -3.51
N GLY A 201 1.22 -10.96 -3.97
CA GLY A 201 1.85 -9.73 -3.48
C GLY A 201 0.81 -8.72 -2.99
N SER A 202 -0.09 -9.15 -2.10
CA SER A 202 -1.21 -8.33 -1.60
C SER A 202 -0.77 -7.40 -0.46
N TYR A 203 -0.91 -6.09 -0.67
CA TYR A 203 -0.58 -5.08 0.35
C TYR A 203 -1.71 -4.86 1.37
N MET A 204 -1.34 -4.26 2.50
CA MET A 204 -2.25 -3.93 3.58
C MET A 204 -3.08 -2.69 3.25
N GLU A 205 -4.40 -2.81 3.45
CA GLU A 205 -5.34 -1.71 3.51
C GLU A 205 -6.11 -1.79 4.84
N LEU A 206 -6.22 -0.67 5.54
CA LEU A 206 -6.85 -0.60 6.85
C LEU A 206 -8.29 -1.12 6.79
N ARG A 207 -8.65 -2.07 7.68
CA ARG A 207 -9.95 -2.76 7.76
C ARG A 207 -10.29 -3.70 6.61
N LYS A 208 -9.33 -4.06 5.74
CA LYS A 208 -9.61 -4.83 4.52
C LYS A 208 -9.09 -6.26 4.51
N ALA A 209 -8.47 -6.73 5.59
CA ALA A 209 -8.03 -8.12 5.72
C ALA A 209 -9.13 -9.16 5.42
N TYR A 210 -10.39 -8.84 5.72
CA TYR A 210 -11.53 -9.72 5.45
C TYR A 210 -11.75 -10.03 3.96
N VAL A 211 -11.34 -9.14 3.05
CA VAL A 211 -11.60 -9.29 1.60
C VAL A 211 -10.92 -10.55 1.07
N THR A 212 -9.63 -10.72 1.38
CA THR A 212 -8.86 -11.90 0.94
C THR A 212 -9.41 -13.17 1.59
N VAL A 213 -9.70 -13.13 2.89
CA VAL A 213 -10.24 -14.28 3.63
C VAL A 213 -11.57 -14.75 3.03
N ASP A 214 -12.49 -13.81 2.78
CA ASP A 214 -13.81 -14.13 2.22
C ASP A 214 -13.70 -14.68 0.79
N LEU A 215 -12.77 -14.17 -0.03
CA LEU A 215 -12.54 -14.68 -1.38
C LEU A 215 -11.96 -16.10 -1.37
N VAL A 216 -10.95 -16.36 -0.54
CA VAL A 216 -10.34 -17.69 -0.39
C VAL A 216 -11.36 -18.71 0.14
N LYS A 217 -12.16 -18.34 1.15
CA LYS A 217 -13.27 -19.16 1.65
C LYS A 217 -14.30 -19.41 0.54
N SER A 218 -14.73 -18.37 -0.16
CA SER A 218 -15.74 -18.48 -1.22
C SER A 218 -15.27 -19.37 -2.38
N ALA A 219 -13.99 -19.26 -2.77
CA ALA A 219 -13.39 -20.07 -3.83
C ALA A 219 -13.52 -21.58 -3.55
N THR A 220 -13.19 -22.00 -2.33
CA THR A 220 -13.26 -23.41 -1.91
C THR A 220 -14.67 -23.85 -1.51
N PHE A 221 -15.48 -22.96 -0.93
CA PHE A 221 -16.88 -23.25 -0.61
C PHE A 221 -17.70 -23.58 -1.85
N LYS A 222 -17.58 -22.77 -2.92
CA LYS A 222 -18.35 -23.00 -4.15
C LYS A 222 -17.80 -24.16 -4.99
N SER A 223 -16.48 -24.34 -5.01
CA SER A 223 -15.81 -25.24 -5.96
C SER A 223 -15.45 -26.59 -5.35
N GLY A 224 -15.37 -26.68 -4.01
CA GLY A 224 -14.66 -27.74 -3.28
C GLY A 224 -13.15 -27.71 -3.56
N GLY A 225 -12.36 -28.31 -2.68
CA GLY A 225 -10.90 -28.37 -2.80
C GLY A 225 -10.17 -27.63 -1.69
N ALA A 226 -8.84 -27.76 -1.72
CA ALA A 226 -7.93 -27.00 -0.88
C ALA A 226 -7.38 -25.79 -1.64
N TYR A 227 -7.24 -24.68 -0.94
CA TYR A 227 -6.69 -23.44 -1.48
C TYR A 227 -5.58 -22.94 -0.57
N LEU A 228 -4.39 -22.79 -1.13
CA LEU A 228 -3.19 -22.34 -0.46
C LEU A 228 -2.91 -20.91 -0.89
N PHE A 229 -2.97 -19.96 0.04
CA PHE A 229 -2.70 -18.56 -0.23
C PHE A 229 -1.38 -18.16 0.44
N SER A 230 -0.32 -17.97 -0.33
CA SER A 230 1.00 -17.52 0.14
C SER A 230 1.24 -16.08 -0.26
N ASN A 231 1.55 -15.21 0.70
CA ASN A 231 1.72 -13.79 0.45
C ASN A 231 3.04 -13.26 1.02
N LEU A 232 3.48 -12.12 0.50
CA LEU A 232 4.58 -11.37 1.12
C LEU A 232 4.13 -10.77 2.46
N ARG A 233 5.09 -10.46 3.35
CA ARG A 233 4.87 -9.61 4.54
C ARG A 233 6.06 -8.73 4.80
N GLY A 234 5.84 -7.45 5.05
CA GLY A 234 6.93 -6.50 5.27
C GLY A 234 6.99 -5.41 4.22
N CYS A 235 8.07 -4.63 4.26
CA CYS A 235 8.32 -3.54 3.31
C CYS A 235 9.47 -3.90 2.35
N ASP A 236 9.15 -4.31 1.12
CA ASP A 236 10.15 -4.74 0.12
C ASP A 236 10.89 -3.60 -0.61
N GLY A 237 10.81 -2.36 -0.13
CA GLY A 237 11.46 -1.19 -0.75
C GLY A 237 10.50 -0.09 -1.18
N GLN A 238 9.22 -0.20 -0.86
CA GLN A 238 8.19 0.79 -1.19
C GLN A 238 7.49 1.40 0.02
N ARG A 239 6.46 2.21 -0.25
CA ARG A 239 5.56 2.82 0.74
C ARG A 239 4.48 1.87 1.25
N ILE A 240 4.28 0.75 0.56
CA ILE A 240 3.33 -0.29 0.94
C ILE A 240 3.96 -1.23 1.98
N TYR A 241 3.10 -1.91 2.73
CA TYR A 241 3.47 -3.03 3.58
C TYR A 241 2.62 -4.22 3.14
N PHE A 242 3.24 -5.35 2.83
CA PHE A 242 2.51 -6.56 2.47
C PHE A 242 1.84 -7.17 3.70
N ASN A 243 0.57 -7.57 3.56
CA ASN A 243 -0.27 -7.88 4.71
C ASN A 243 -0.06 -9.28 5.31
N GLY A 244 0.82 -10.11 4.76
CA GLY A 244 0.96 -11.50 5.17
C GLY A 244 -0.36 -12.24 5.05
N CYS A 245 -0.89 -12.72 6.18
CA CYS A 245 -2.17 -13.45 6.24
C CYS A 245 -2.22 -14.68 5.33
N SER A 246 -1.06 -15.28 5.05
CA SER A 246 -1.00 -16.54 4.31
C SER A 246 -1.84 -17.60 5.01
N CYS A 247 -2.59 -18.41 4.26
CA CYS A 247 -3.55 -19.34 4.85
C CYS A 247 -3.83 -20.57 3.98
N VAL A 248 -4.40 -21.59 4.60
CA VAL A 248 -4.94 -22.77 3.92
C VAL A 248 -6.43 -22.84 4.20
N ALA A 249 -7.22 -22.96 3.13
CA ALA A 249 -8.65 -23.20 3.19
C ALA A 249 -9.01 -24.56 2.61
N LEU A 250 -10.02 -25.22 3.17
CA LEU A 250 -10.56 -26.51 2.74
C LEU A 250 -12.08 -26.43 2.72
N ASN A 251 -12.69 -26.62 1.54
CA ASN A 251 -14.13 -26.70 1.35
C ASN A 251 -14.96 -25.57 2.02
N GLY A 252 -14.42 -24.35 2.07
CA GLY A 252 -15.08 -23.18 2.64
C GLY A 252 -14.62 -22.78 4.04
N GLU A 253 -13.81 -23.60 4.70
CA GLU A 253 -13.28 -23.33 6.03
C GLU A 253 -11.78 -23.02 6.00
N ILE A 254 -11.33 -22.12 6.87
CA ILE A 254 -9.89 -21.90 7.09
C ILE A 254 -9.40 -22.97 8.07
N VAL A 255 -8.31 -23.65 7.74
CA VAL A 255 -7.72 -24.71 8.59
C VAL A 255 -6.35 -24.33 9.16
N SER A 256 -5.69 -23.35 8.57
CA SER A 256 -4.39 -22.83 9.03
C SER A 256 -4.21 -21.39 8.54
N ARG A 257 -3.56 -20.54 9.35
CA ARG A 257 -3.30 -19.13 9.02
C ARG A 257 -2.02 -18.62 9.67
N GLY A 258 -1.32 -17.73 8.96
CA GLY A 258 -0.17 -16.97 9.45
C GLY A 258 -0.56 -15.60 10.00
N LEU A 259 0.41 -14.88 10.54
CA LEU A 259 0.23 -13.56 11.11
C LEU A 259 0.13 -12.47 10.04
N GLN A 260 -0.67 -11.44 10.32
CA GLN A 260 -0.79 -10.24 9.48
C GLN A 260 0.48 -9.36 9.58
N PHE A 261 0.98 -9.17 10.80
CA PHE A 261 2.14 -8.34 11.11
C PHE A 261 3.12 -9.13 11.98
N ALA A 262 4.40 -9.17 11.60
CA ALA A 262 5.46 -9.72 12.43
C ALA A 262 6.83 -9.20 11.97
N LEU A 263 7.83 -9.31 12.85
CA LEU A 263 9.21 -8.89 12.57
C LEU A 263 10.10 -10.01 11.99
N HIS A 264 9.67 -11.27 12.08
CA HIS A 264 10.44 -12.39 11.50
C HIS A 264 10.26 -12.44 9.98
N ASP A 265 11.38 -12.72 9.30
CA ASP A 265 11.48 -12.66 7.84
C ASP A 265 10.83 -13.87 7.13
N VAL A 266 10.67 -15.00 7.83
CA VAL A 266 10.11 -16.24 7.31
C VAL A 266 9.06 -16.77 8.28
N GLU A 267 7.85 -17.00 7.79
CA GLU A 267 6.80 -17.74 8.50
C GLU A 267 6.29 -18.86 7.61
N VAL A 268 6.34 -20.09 8.11
CA VAL A 268 5.75 -21.25 7.44
C VAL A 268 4.60 -21.78 8.27
N ILE A 269 3.46 -21.95 7.61
CA ILE A 269 2.31 -22.65 8.18
C ILE A 269 2.06 -23.91 7.35
N THR A 270 1.64 -24.99 8.02
CA THR A 270 1.23 -26.22 7.35
C THR A 270 -0.23 -26.54 7.62
N ALA A 271 -0.79 -27.36 6.74
CA ALA A 271 -2.06 -28.05 6.98
C ALA A 271 -1.96 -29.47 6.46
N THR A 272 -2.48 -30.41 7.23
CA THR A 272 -2.68 -31.80 6.82
C THR A 272 -4.13 -31.97 6.41
N ILE A 273 -4.36 -32.29 5.14
CA ILE A 273 -5.69 -32.40 4.53
C ILE A 273 -5.94 -33.82 4.03
N ASP A 274 -7.18 -34.31 4.17
CA ASP A 274 -7.63 -35.57 3.58
C ASP A 274 -8.20 -35.28 2.19
N LEU A 275 -7.59 -35.81 1.14
CA LEU A 275 -8.05 -35.66 -0.24
C LEU A 275 -9.43 -36.28 -0.46
N GLU A 276 -9.83 -37.28 0.33
CA GLU A 276 -11.16 -37.87 0.25
C GLU A 276 -12.25 -36.91 0.75
N ASP A 277 -11.94 -35.97 1.64
CA ASP A 277 -12.90 -34.92 2.04
C ASP A 277 -13.21 -34.01 0.85
N ILE A 278 -12.22 -33.71 0.00
CA ILE A 278 -12.41 -32.94 -1.24
C ILE A 278 -13.26 -33.73 -2.24
N ARG A 279 -12.90 -35.00 -2.48
CA ARG A 279 -13.57 -35.89 -3.44
C ARG A 279 -15.02 -36.13 -3.06
N SER A 280 -15.28 -36.40 -1.77
CA SER A 280 -16.61 -36.59 -1.21
C SER A 280 -17.45 -35.31 -1.31
N TYR A 281 -16.90 -34.16 -0.87
CA TYR A 281 -17.59 -32.87 -0.95
C TYR A 281 -18.01 -32.53 -2.38
N ARG A 282 -17.10 -32.70 -3.34
CA ARG A 282 -17.38 -32.44 -4.77
C ARG A 282 -18.41 -33.41 -5.35
N THR A 283 -18.37 -34.69 -4.95
CA THR A 283 -19.29 -35.73 -5.45
C THR A 283 -20.71 -35.53 -4.93
N GLN A 284 -20.85 -35.03 -3.70
CA GLN A 284 -22.15 -34.70 -3.09
C GLN A 284 -22.86 -33.56 -3.84
N ILE A 285 -22.12 -32.61 -4.41
CA ILE A 285 -22.68 -31.48 -5.18
C ILE A 285 -22.93 -31.92 -6.63
N ARG A 286 -24.06 -32.59 -6.87
CA ARG A 286 -24.38 -33.19 -8.17
C ARG A 286 -24.40 -32.19 -9.34
N SER A 287 -24.98 -31.01 -9.16
CA SER A 287 -25.02 -29.97 -10.20
C SER A 287 -23.62 -29.59 -10.69
N ARG A 288 -22.64 -29.47 -9.79
CA ARG A 288 -21.22 -29.25 -10.11
C ARG A 288 -20.66 -30.42 -10.92
N THR A 289 -20.92 -31.66 -10.54
CA THR A 289 -20.38 -32.84 -11.26
C THR A 289 -20.82 -32.91 -12.72
N HIS A 290 -22.06 -32.50 -13.03
CA HIS A 290 -22.53 -32.41 -14.41
C HIS A 290 -21.77 -31.36 -15.22
N LEU A 291 -21.48 -30.20 -14.62
CA LEU A 291 -20.69 -29.16 -15.26
C LEU A 291 -19.23 -29.60 -15.46
N ALA A 292 -18.63 -30.22 -14.45
CA ALA A 292 -17.26 -30.75 -14.50
C ALA A 292 -17.08 -31.77 -15.63
N ALA A 293 -18.06 -32.65 -15.85
CA ALA A 293 -18.03 -33.65 -16.93
C ALA A 293 -17.98 -33.04 -18.35
N SER A 294 -18.37 -31.77 -18.51
CA SER A 294 -18.36 -31.03 -19.78
C SER A 294 -17.17 -30.06 -19.91
N ASN A 295 -16.29 -29.98 -18.90
CA ASN A 295 -15.20 -29.02 -18.89
C ASN A 295 -14.11 -29.41 -19.91
N ARG A 296 -13.53 -28.41 -20.58
CA ARG A 296 -12.38 -28.63 -21.48
C ARG A 296 -11.14 -29.00 -20.64
N PRO A 297 -10.39 -30.04 -20.99
CA PRO A 297 -9.24 -30.47 -20.19
C PRO A 297 -8.13 -29.43 -20.14
N PHE A 298 -7.41 -29.39 -19.02
CA PHE A 298 -6.11 -28.71 -18.94
C PHE A 298 -4.99 -29.63 -19.44
N PRO A 299 -3.93 -29.09 -20.05
CA PRO A 299 -2.67 -29.81 -20.18
C PRO A 299 -2.17 -30.26 -18.80
N ARG A 300 -1.84 -31.54 -18.65
CA ARG A 300 -1.38 -32.14 -17.39
C ARG A 300 0.06 -32.57 -17.49
N ILE A 301 0.91 -32.05 -16.61
CA ILE A 301 2.29 -32.49 -16.46
C ILE A 301 2.31 -33.59 -15.41
N ASN A 302 2.48 -34.83 -15.85
CA ASN A 302 2.53 -35.98 -14.96
C ASN A 302 3.89 -36.04 -14.25
N VAL A 303 3.86 -36.22 -12.94
CA VAL A 303 5.05 -36.29 -12.09
C VAL A 303 5.03 -37.62 -11.34
N GLU A 304 6.13 -38.36 -11.41
CA GLU A 304 6.34 -39.61 -10.68
C GLU A 304 6.63 -39.34 -9.18
N PHE A 305 5.66 -38.74 -8.50
CA PHE A 305 5.72 -38.31 -7.10
C PHE A 305 4.34 -38.53 -6.45
N ALA A 306 4.30 -38.80 -5.16
CA ALA A 306 3.07 -38.83 -4.36
C ALA A 306 3.22 -37.81 -3.22
N LEU A 307 2.18 -37.02 -2.97
CA LEU A 307 2.12 -36.06 -1.86
C LEU A 307 1.72 -36.71 -0.54
N SER A 308 1.20 -37.94 -0.57
CA SER A 308 0.92 -38.77 0.60
C SER A 308 1.91 -39.93 0.71
N ASP A 309 2.15 -40.38 1.94
CA ASP A 309 2.86 -41.63 2.22
C ASP A 309 1.87 -42.81 2.41
N ASP A 310 2.35 -44.04 2.31
CA ASP A 310 1.56 -45.26 2.53
C ASP A 310 1.19 -45.45 4.03
N ASP A 311 1.89 -44.77 4.96
CA ASP A 311 1.62 -44.77 6.41
C ASP A 311 0.92 -43.48 6.90
N ASP A 312 -0.01 -42.95 6.10
CA ASP A 312 -0.75 -41.71 6.40
C ASP A 312 -1.86 -41.88 7.46
N ALA A 313 -2.08 -43.11 7.95
CA ALA A 313 -3.12 -43.42 8.94
C ALA A 313 -2.94 -42.62 10.24
N ASN A 314 -1.70 -42.40 10.66
CA ASN A 314 -1.35 -41.71 11.90
C ASN A 314 -1.32 -40.18 11.78
N LEU A 315 -1.38 -39.63 10.56
CA LEU A 315 -1.41 -38.19 10.35
C LEU A 315 -2.76 -37.60 10.81
N THR A 316 -2.72 -36.58 11.66
CA THR A 316 -3.93 -35.91 12.14
C THR A 316 -4.31 -34.79 11.17
N THR A 317 -5.57 -34.76 10.74
CA THR A 317 -6.07 -33.72 9.84
C THR A 317 -6.25 -32.39 10.59
N SER A 318 -5.87 -31.31 9.94
CA SER A 318 -6.07 -29.95 10.47
C SER A 318 -7.56 -29.65 10.60
N GLN A 319 -7.96 -29.13 11.77
CA GLN A 319 -9.35 -28.79 12.06
C GLN A 319 -9.65 -27.34 11.64
N PRO A 320 -10.90 -27.02 11.28
CA PRO A 320 -11.32 -25.64 11.03
C PRO A 320 -11.00 -24.69 12.19
N ILE A 321 -10.59 -23.47 11.86
CA ILE A 321 -10.30 -22.40 12.82
C ILE A 321 -11.14 -21.16 12.57
N GLU A 322 -11.45 -20.43 13.65
CA GLU A 322 -12.09 -19.12 13.55
C GLU A 322 -11.05 -18.03 13.21
N TRP A 323 -11.35 -17.22 12.20
CA TRP A 323 -10.50 -16.09 11.84
C TRP A 323 -10.78 -14.88 12.75
N LYS A 324 -9.89 -14.65 13.72
CA LYS A 324 -9.92 -13.42 14.54
C LYS A 324 -9.26 -12.28 13.79
N TYR A 325 -10.03 -11.24 13.50
CA TYR A 325 -9.54 -9.99 12.89
C TYR A 325 -9.00 -9.04 13.95
N LEU A 326 -7.98 -8.27 13.58
CA LEU A 326 -7.48 -7.16 14.38
C LEU A 326 -8.47 -5.99 14.35
N THR A 327 -8.53 -5.23 15.43
CA THR A 327 -9.26 -3.95 15.41
C THR A 327 -8.48 -2.91 14.59
N PRO A 328 -9.12 -1.83 14.10
CA PRO A 328 -8.42 -0.79 13.36
C PRO A 328 -7.25 -0.18 14.15
N GLU A 329 -7.38 -0.05 15.47
CA GLU A 329 -6.34 0.47 16.35
C GLU A 329 -5.15 -0.49 16.47
N GLU A 330 -5.41 -1.81 16.51
CA GLU A 330 -4.36 -2.84 16.47
C GLU A 330 -3.65 -2.88 15.12
N GLU A 331 -4.38 -2.72 14.00
CA GLU A 331 -3.77 -2.60 12.68
C GLU A 331 -2.86 -1.36 12.58
N ILE A 332 -3.24 -0.24 13.21
CA ILE A 332 -2.43 0.98 13.29
C ILE A 332 -1.24 0.82 14.26
N GLU A 333 -1.40 0.09 15.36
CA GLU A 333 -0.29 -0.23 16.28
C GLU A 333 0.80 -1.03 15.55
N LEU A 334 0.39 -2.06 14.81
CA LEU A 334 1.29 -3.09 14.31
C LEU A 334 1.85 -2.78 12.92
N GLY A 335 1.01 -2.41 11.96
CA GLY A 335 1.41 -2.26 10.55
C GLY A 335 2.48 -1.20 10.31
N PRO A 336 2.22 0.08 10.63
CA PRO A 336 3.21 1.15 10.56
C PRO A 336 4.48 0.86 11.38
N ALA A 337 4.37 0.17 12.51
CA ALA A 337 5.52 -0.17 13.35
C ALA A 337 6.43 -1.22 12.68
N CYS A 338 5.87 -2.31 12.13
CA CYS A 338 6.65 -3.27 11.34
C CYS A 338 7.25 -2.62 10.08
N TRP A 339 6.53 -1.68 9.46
CA TRP A 339 7.03 -0.93 8.32
C TRP A 339 8.24 -0.05 8.67
N LEU A 340 8.19 0.68 9.80
CA LEU A 340 9.34 1.45 10.31
C LEU A 340 10.53 0.56 10.66
N TRP A 341 10.29 -0.63 11.23
CA TRP A 341 11.35 -1.60 11.52
C TRP A 341 12.09 -2.01 10.24
N ASP A 342 11.35 -2.39 9.20
CA ASP A 342 11.94 -2.76 7.92
C ASP A 342 12.69 -1.60 7.26
N TYR A 343 12.11 -0.39 7.26
CA TYR A 343 12.82 0.80 6.77
C TYR A 343 14.12 1.05 7.53
N LEU A 344 14.11 0.96 8.85
CA LEU A 344 15.28 1.22 9.67
C LEU A 344 16.40 0.22 9.41
N ARG A 345 16.10 -1.08 9.49
CA ARG A 345 17.12 -2.13 9.33
C ARG A 345 17.68 -2.23 7.91
N ARG A 346 16.87 -1.87 6.90
CA ARG A 346 17.26 -1.91 5.47
C ARG A 346 17.96 -0.64 4.99
N SER A 347 17.64 0.52 5.58
CA SER A 347 18.28 1.80 5.20
C SER A 347 19.70 1.99 5.73
N GLY A 348 20.11 1.18 6.73
CA GLY A 348 21.41 1.33 7.39
C GLY A 348 21.51 2.55 8.31
N GLN A 349 20.37 3.17 8.67
CA GLN A 349 20.34 4.32 9.59
C GLN A 349 20.36 3.88 11.07
N GLY A 350 20.80 4.78 11.95
CA GLY A 350 21.02 4.49 13.37
C GLY A 350 19.82 4.76 14.28
N GLY A 351 18.71 5.23 13.72
CA GLY A 351 17.46 5.55 14.41
C GLY A 351 16.59 6.56 13.66
N PHE A 352 15.72 7.25 14.41
CA PHE A 352 14.75 8.22 13.95
C PHE A 352 14.90 9.57 14.64
N PHE A 353 14.62 10.64 13.91
CA PHE A 353 14.44 12.00 14.44
C PHE A 353 12.99 12.43 14.23
N LEU A 354 12.32 12.85 15.30
CA LEU A 354 10.92 13.28 15.26
C LEU A 354 10.75 14.70 15.84
N PRO A 355 10.31 15.68 15.02
CA PRO A 355 9.79 16.95 15.51
C PRO A 355 8.52 16.74 16.35
N LEU A 356 8.66 16.77 17.68
CA LEU A 356 7.56 16.47 18.59
C LEU A 356 6.87 17.76 19.02
N SER A 357 5.63 17.95 18.58
CA SER A 357 4.87 19.20 18.81
C SER A 357 4.00 19.19 20.08
N GLY A 358 3.74 18.02 20.66
CA GLY A 358 2.75 17.88 21.75
C GLY A 358 1.29 17.89 21.26
N GLY A 359 1.08 17.82 19.94
CA GLY A 359 -0.21 17.57 19.30
C GLY A 359 -0.39 16.11 18.86
N VAL A 360 -1.64 15.75 18.56
CA VAL A 360 -2.10 14.38 18.24
C VAL A 360 -1.19 13.65 17.25
N ASP A 361 -0.86 14.27 16.12
CA ASP A 361 -0.22 13.54 15.01
C ASP A 361 1.23 13.15 15.32
N SER A 362 2.05 14.11 15.79
CA SER A 362 3.42 13.81 16.21
C SER A 362 3.47 12.82 17.37
N THR A 363 2.45 12.85 18.24
CA THR A 363 2.28 11.89 19.32
C THR A 363 1.93 10.49 18.79
N SER A 364 1.06 10.37 17.79
CA SER A 364 0.77 9.09 17.15
C SER A 364 2.02 8.49 16.50
N THR A 365 2.82 9.29 15.80
CA THR A 365 4.12 8.86 15.25
C THR A 365 5.06 8.34 16.35
N ALA A 366 5.16 9.05 17.48
CA ALA A 366 5.97 8.62 18.61
C ALA A 366 5.47 7.29 19.22
N CYS A 367 4.15 7.12 19.38
CA CYS A 367 3.54 5.88 19.86
C CYS A 367 3.77 4.70 18.91
N ILE A 368 3.80 4.92 17.59
CA ILE A 368 4.13 3.89 16.59
C ILE A 368 5.60 3.44 16.73
N VAL A 369 6.54 4.39 16.92
CA VAL A 369 7.94 4.03 17.19
C VAL A 369 8.08 3.26 18.51
N PHE A 370 7.30 3.62 19.54
CA PHE A 370 7.30 2.89 20.81
C PHE A 370 6.67 1.48 20.68
N SER A 371 5.61 1.32 19.88
CA SER A 371 5.06 0.02 19.48
C SER A 371 6.14 -0.83 18.81
N MET A 372 6.90 -0.26 17.86
CA MET A 372 8.01 -0.95 17.20
C MET A 372 9.06 -1.43 18.22
N CYS A 373 9.46 -0.60 19.18
CA CYS A 373 10.39 -1.00 20.25
C CYS A 373 9.83 -2.14 21.12
N THR A 374 8.53 -2.12 21.42
CA THR A 374 7.86 -3.18 22.18
C THR A 374 7.88 -4.50 21.41
N GLN A 375 7.54 -4.47 20.12
CA GLN A 375 7.56 -5.66 19.26
C GLN A 375 8.98 -6.23 19.11
N ILE A 376 10.01 -5.37 19.03
CA ILE A 376 11.42 -5.81 18.98
C ILE A 376 11.80 -6.55 20.27
N CYS A 377 11.49 -5.98 21.44
CA CYS A 377 11.75 -6.63 22.73
C CYS A 377 11.02 -7.97 22.84
N ASP A 378 9.74 -8.02 22.45
CA ASP A 378 8.92 -9.24 22.47
C ASP A 378 9.48 -10.32 21.53
N ALA A 379 9.91 -9.94 20.32
CA ALA A 379 10.52 -10.86 19.36
C ALA A 379 11.83 -11.45 19.90
N ILE A 380 12.69 -10.61 20.49
CA ILE A 380 13.96 -11.05 21.09
C ILE A 380 13.72 -11.95 22.31
N GLN A 381 12.68 -11.68 23.10
CA GLN A 381 12.28 -12.55 24.21
C GLN A 381 11.80 -13.91 23.73
N LYS A 382 11.10 -13.97 22.58
CA LYS A 382 10.66 -15.21 21.93
C LYS A 382 11.79 -15.98 21.23
N GLY A 383 12.99 -15.41 21.16
CA GLY A 383 14.18 -16.08 20.61
C GLY A 383 14.52 -15.73 19.16
N GLU A 384 13.92 -14.67 18.61
CA GLU A 384 14.17 -14.22 17.22
C GLU A 384 15.60 -13.67 17.05
N SER A 385 16.51 -14.52 16.56
CA SER A 385 17.94 -14.23 16.46
C SER A 385 18.26 -13.16 15.41
N GLN A 386 17.53 -13.13 14.30
CA GLN A 386 17.69 -12.12 13.24
C GLN A 386 17.34 -10.72 13.74
N VAL A 387 16.24 -10.58 14.49
CA VAL A 387 15.83 -9.29 15.08
C VAL A 387 16.90 -8.79 16.06
N LEU A 388 17.45 -9.67 16.89
CA LEU A 388 18.55 -9.33 17.79
C LEU A 388 19.81 -8.89 17.03
N TYR A 389 20.17 -9.61 15.96
CA TYR A 389 21.30 -9.27 15.10
C TYR A 389 21.12 -7.87 14.48
N ASP A 390 19.93 -7.57 13.94
CA ASP A 390 19.64 -6.29 13.31
C ASP A 390 19.67 -5.13 14.32
N VAL A 391 19.13 -5.31 15.53
CA VAL A 391 19.23 -4.30 16.60
C VAL A 391 20.70 -4.00 16.93
N ARG A 392 21.51 -5.05 17.11
CA ARG A 392 22.94 -4.90 17.42
C ARG A 392 23.69 -4.19 16.30
N LYS A 393 23.34 -4.48 15.04
CA LYS A 393 23.88 -3.82 13.85
C LYS A 393 23.51 -2.33 13.80
N ILE A 394 22.22 -2.01 13.95
CA ILE A 394 21.71 -0.62 13.96
C ILE A 394 22.37 0.20 15.07
N LEU A 395 22.54 -0.40 16.25
CA LEU A 395 23.13 0.28 17.41
C LEU A 395 24.66 0.28 17.41
N CYS A 396 25.31 -0.53 16.56
CA CYS A 396 26.74 -0.81 16.58
C CYS A 396 27.22 -1.32 17.95
N GLN A 397 26.43 -2.18 18.58
CA GLN A 397 26.69 -2.73 19.93
C GLN A 397 26.43 -4.24 19.94
N SER A 398 27.49 -5.04 19.86
CA SER A 398 27.38 -6.50 19.69
C SER A 398 26.91 -7.25 20.93
N ASP A 399 27.13 -6.69 22.12
CA ASP A 399 26.78 -7.26 23.43
C ASP A 399 25.37 -6.88 23.88
N TYR A 400 24.81 -5.79 23.34
CA TYR A 400 23.50 -5.30 23.72
C TYR A 400 22.39 -6.31 23.44
N LYS A 401 21.46 -6.45 24.39
CA LYS A 401 20.23 -7.23 24.26
C LYS A 401 19.10 -6.40 24.87
N PRO A 402 18.19 -5.84 24.06
CA PRO A 402 17.09 -5.03 24.60
C PRO A 402 16.13 -5.92 25.39
N SER A 403 15.72 -5.43 26.56
CA SER A 403 14.69 -6.04 27.40
C SER A 403 13.61 -5.04 27.82
N ASP A 404 13.91 -3.75 27.75
CA ASP A 404 13.00 -2.66 28.10
C ASP A 404 12.72 -1.81 26.83
N PRO A 405 11.46 -1.73 26.38
CA PRO A 405 11.08 -0.90 25.24
C PRO A 405 11.45 0.58 25.42
N MET A 406 11.42 1.13 26.64
CA MET A 406 11.77 2.54 26.89
C MET A 406 13.26 2.79 26.67
N GLU A 407 14.10 1.89 27.16
CA GLU A 407 15.55 1.94 26.99
C GLU A 407 15.96 1.79 25.51
N LEU A 408 15.31 0.88 24.79
CA LEU A 408 15.49 0.74 23.33
C LEU A 408 15.02 1.99 22.58
N CYS A 409 13.86 2.55 22.96
CA CYS A 409 13.32 3.77 22.38
C CYS A 409 14.28 4.96 22.57
N ASN A 410 14.96 5.07 23.72
CA ASN A 410 15.97 6.10 23.93
C ASN A 410 17.12 6.06 22.92
N ARG A 411 17.51 4.84 22.51
CA ARG A 411 18.59 4.62 21.55
C ARG A 411 18.14 4.83 20.12
N LEU A 412 16.88 4.50 19.80
CA LEU A 412 16.36 4.55 18.44
C LEU A 412 15.63 5.84 18.09
N LEU A 413 15.09 6.58 19.06
CA LEU A 413 14.26 7.75 18.82
C LEU A 413 14.82 9.00 19.52
N VAL A 414 15.12 10.01 18.70
CA VAL A 414 15.41 11.37 19.16
C VAL A 414 14.20 12.24 18.88
N THR A 415 13.66 12.87 19.92
CA THR A 415 12.53 13.81 19.81
C THR A 415 12.99 15.23 20.11
N CYS A 416 12.47 16.21 19.36
CA CYS A 416 12.81 17.62 19.57
C CYS A 416 11.54 18.49 19.57
N TYR A 417 11.35 19.27 20.63
CA TYR A 417 10.34 20.33 20.66
C TYR A 417 10.98 21.67 20.25
N MET A 418 10.58 22.20 19.09
CA MET A 418 11.12 23.45 18.52
C MET A 418 10.16 24.62 18.75
N ALA A 419 10.40 25.32 19.86
CA ALA A 419 9.57 26.39 20.39
C ALA A 419 9.86 27.74 19.73
N THR A 420 8.85 28.62 19.74
CA THR A 420 8.95 30.04 19.38
C THR A 420 8.43 30.90 20.54
N GLU A 421 8.55 32.22 20.45
CA GLU A 421 7.90 33.17 21.37
C GLU A 421 6.37 32.99 21.46
N ASN A 422 5.77 32.37 20.45
CA ASN A 422 4.33 32.12 20.35
C ASN A 422 3.91 30.77 20.94
N SER A 423 4.86 29.93 21.32
CA SER A 423 4.59 28.56 21.79
C SER A 423 4.14 28.55 23.25
N SER A 424 3.09 27.78 23.55
CA SER A 424 2.54 27.65 24.90
C SER A 424 3.41 26.77 25.80
N GLN A 425 3.34 26.97 27.12
CA GLN A 425 4.05 26.10 28.06
C GLN A 425 3.42 24.70 28.07
N GLU A 426 2.12 24.63 27.80
CA GLU A 426 1.31 23.43 27.81
C GLU A 426 1.70 22.46 26.68
N THR A 427 1.89 22.94 25.43
CA THR A 427 2.35 22.06 24.32
C THR A 427 3.75 21.51 24.59
N LYS A 428 4.64 22.34 25.12
CA LYS A 428 6.00 21.93 25.50
C LYS A 428 5.97 20.86 26.60
N GLN A 429 5.14 21.06 27.63
CA GLN A 429 5.02 20.12 28.74
C GLN A 429 4.46 18.77 28.26
N ARG A 430 3.43 18.77 27.42
CA ARG A 430 2.87 17.53 26.84
C ARG A 430 3.91 16.76 26.03
N ALA A 431 4.69 17.44 25.18
CA ALA A 431 5.76 16.82 24.41
C ALA A 431 6.82 16.20 25.33
N MET A 432 7.25 16.92 26.37
CA MET A 432 8.24 16.44 27.34
C MET A 432 7.74 15.23 28.15
N GLN A 433 6.50 15.27 28.64
CA GLN A 433 5.89 14.18 29.41
C GLN A 433 5.79 12.91 28.57
N LEU A 434 5.23 13.00 27.36
CA LEU A 434 5.14 11.86 26.45
C LEU A 434 6.53 11.28 26.15
N ALA A 435 7.49 12.15 25.83
CA ALA A 435 8.84 11.72 25.50
C ALA A 435 9.53 10.99 26.66
N SER A 436 9.24 11.40 27.90
CA SER A 436 9.68 10.71 29.12
C SER A 436 8.97 9.37 29.32
N GLU A 437 7.66 9.28 29.07
CA GLU A 437 6.89 8.05 29.23
C GLU A 437 7.31 6.96 28.24
N ILE A 438 7.62 7.33 26.98
CA ILE A 438 8.11 6.38 25.97
C ILE A 438 9.63 6.14 26.03
N GLY A 439 10.36 6.93 26.82
CA GLY A 439 11.82 6.82 26.97
C GLY A 439 12.67 7.44 25.87
N SER A 440 12.11 8.20 24.91
CA SER A 440 12.89 8.79 23.82
C SER A 440 13.96 9.78 24.31
N TYR A 441 15.05 9.96 23.55
CA TYR A 441 16.00 11.03 23.85
C TYR A 441 15.41 12.38 23.46
N HIS A 442 14.98 13.16 24.44
CA HIS A 442 14.24 14.41 24.24
C HIS A 442 15.07 15.64 24.56
N PHE A 443 14.91 16.68 23.74
CA PHE A 443 15.35 18.03 24.09
C PHE A 443 14.42 19.07 23.49
N SER A 444 14.49 20.29 24.02
CA SER A 444 13.75 21.44 23.48
C SER A 444 14.71 22.55 23.10
N THR A 445 14.37 23.30 22.05
CA THR A 445 15.16 24.46 21.60
C THR A 445 14.25 25.61 21.19
N LEU A 446 14.74 26.84 21.35
CA LEU A 446 14.08 28.07 20.87
C LEU A 446 14.64 28.43 19.51
N ILE A 447 13.78 28.67 18.53
CA ILE A 447 14.18 28.92 17.14
C ILE A 447 14.06 30.39 16.72
N ASP A 448 13.65 31.27 17.64
CA ASP A 448 13.39 32.70 17.38
C ASP A 448 14.64 33.44 16.88
N SER A 449 15.84 33.06 17.32
CA SER A 449 17.10 33.66 16.84
C SER A 449 17.32 33.40 15.36
N ALA A 450 17.07 32.17 14.90
CA ALA A 450 17.17 31.79 13.49
C ALA A 450 16.10 32.49 12.65
N ILE A 451 14.86 32.55 13.14
CA ILE A 451 13.75 33.26 12.48
C ILE A 451 14.08 34.75 12.35
N SER A 452 14.53 35.37 13.42
CA SER A 452 14.89 36.79 13.47
C SER A 452 16.03 37.10 12.51
N ALA A 453 17.03 36.23 12.40
CA ALA A 453 18.12 36.38 11.43
C ALA A 453 17.59 36.39 9.99
N VAL A 454 16.71 35.45 9.63
CA VAL A 454 16.14 35.39 8.28
C VAL A 454 15.25 36.61 7.97
N ILE A 455 14.41 37.03 8.92
CA ILE A 455 13.60 38.25 8.77
C ILE A 455 14.51 39.49 8.69
N GLY A 456 15.62 39.52 9.42
CA GLY A 456 16.63 40.58 9.38
C GLY A 456 17.28 40.70 8.01
N ILE A 457 17.61 39.58 7.36
CA ILE A 457 18.12 39.54 5.98
C ILE A 457 17.07 40.14 5.01
N PHE A 458 15.81 39.70 5.09
CA PHE A 458 14.74 40.24 4.25
C PHE A 458 14.54 41.75 4.45
N THR A 459 14.55 42.19 5.72
CA THR A 459 14.39 43.60 6.09
C THR A 459 15.54 44.43 5.53
N THR A 460 16.77 43.94 5.66
CA THR A 460 17.96 44.63 5.13
C THR A 460 17.92 44.71 3.61
N ALA A 461 17.48 43.66 2.93
CA ALA A 461 17.42 43.60 1.47
C ALA A 461 16.29 44.45 0.86
N THR A 462 15.17 44.62 1.57
CA THR A 462 13.95 45.24 1.00
C THR A 462 13.55 46.56 1.66
N GLY A 463 14.08 46.88 2.84
CA GLY A 463 13.67 48.01 3.67
C GLY A 463 12.29 47.84 4.34
N LEU A 464 11.63 46.68 4.19
CA LEU A 464 10.29 46.41 4.70
C LEU A 464 10.30 45.34 5.79
N VAL A 465 9.53 45.56 6.86
CA VAL A 465 9.36 44.61 7.96
C VAL A 465 7.97 43.95 7.87
N PRO A 466 7.88 42.63 7.60
CA PRO A 466 6.61 41.93 7.64
C PRO A 466 6.04 41.88 9.06
N LYS A 467 4.71 41.95 9.20
CA LYS A 467 4.02 41.93 10.49
C LYS A 467 2.98 40.80 10.56
N PHE A 468 2.78 40.25 11.76
CA PHE A 468 1.65 39.35 12.03
C PHE A 468 0.33 40.09 11.95
N ARG A 469 -0.77 39.38 11.72
CA ARG A 469 -2.13 39.95 11.65
C ARG A 469 -2.49 40.70 12.93
N THR A 470 -2.19 40.13 14.10
CA THR A 470 -2.38 40.75 15.42
C THR A 470 -1.60 42.06 15.60
N LYS A 471 -0.51 42.24 14.84
CA LYS A 471 0.33 43.45 14.82
C LYS A 471 0.04 44.36 13.60
N GLY A 472 -1.12 44.19 12.95
CA GLY A 472 -1.57 45.01 11.83
C GLY A 472 -1.06 44.60 10.44
N GLY A 473 -0.49 43.40 10.31
CA GLY A 473 -0.03 42.86 9.02
C GLY A 473 -1.18 42.33 8.15
N CYS A 474 -0.99 42.36 6.82
CA CYS A 474 -1.98 41.80 5.88
C CYS A 474 -1.89 40.26 5.82
N PRO A 475 -2.91 39.56 5.26
CA PRO A 475 -2.92 38.08 5.21
C PRO A 475 -1.68 37.45 4.58
N ARG A 476 -1.09 38.10 3.57
CA ARG A 476 0.15 37.64 2.92
C ARG A 476 1.35 37.68 3.86
N GLN A 477 1.51 38.77 4.61
CA GLN A 477 2.62 38.94 5.56
C GLN A 477 2.51 37.93 6.70
N ASN A 478 1.29 37.78 7.24
CA ASN A 478 0.99 36.83 8.30
C ASN A 478 1.33 35.39 7.88
N LEU A 479 0.84 34.96 6.72
CA LEU A 479 1.14 33.63 6.19
C LEU A 479 2.64 33.43 5.93
N ALA A 480 3.36 34.45 5.43
CA ALA A 480 4.80 34.35 5.23
C ALA A 480 5.58 34.16 6.53
N LEU A 481 5.17 34.84 7.61
CA LEU A 481 5.77 34.70 8.94
C LEU A 481 5.48 33.34 9.60
N GLN A 482 4.29 32.77 9.40
CA GLN A 482 4.02 31.40 9.83
C GLN A 482 4.85 30.39 9.04
N ASN A 483 4.89 30.54 7.71
CA ASN A 483 5.63 29.64 6.83
C ASN A 483 7.14 29.63 7.13
N ILE A 484 7.75 30.77 7.47
CA ILE A 484 9.19 30.78 7.78
C ILE A 484 9.48 30.02 9.07
N GLN A 485 8.64 30.17 10.10
CA GLN A 485 8.76 29.37 11.33
C GLN A 485 8.66 27.87 11.02
N ALA A 486 7.69 27.47 10.21
CA ALA A 486 7.49 26.07 9.81
C ALA A 486 8.69 25.50 9.03
N ARG A 487 9.28 26.26 8.10
CA ARG A 487 10.45 25.83 7.32
C ARG A 487 11.74 25.79 8.12
N ILE A 488 11.95 26.71 9.06
CA ILE A 488 13.12 26.67 9.93
C ILE A 488 13.12 25.41 10.81
N ARG A 489 11.95 24.97 11.28
CA ARG A 489 11.83 23.68 11.98
C ARG A 489 12.30 22.51 11.10
N MET A 490 11.95 22.49 9.82
CA MET A 490 12.44 21.45 8.88
C MET A 490 13.96 21.49 8.73
N VAL A 491 14.55 22.68 8.51
CA VAL A 491 16.01 22.83 8.39
C VAL A 491 16.73 22.30 9.62
N LEU A 492 16.25 22.66 10.82
CA LEU A 492 16.83 22.18 12.08
C LEU A 492 16.60 20.68 12.28
N SER A 493 15.46 20.14 11.84
CA SER A 493 15.18 18.71 11.94
C SER A 493 16.22 17.88 11.21
N TYR A 494 16.56 18.26 9.98
CA TYR A 494 17.59 17.58 9.20
C TYR A 494 19.00 17.78 9.78
N LEU A 495 19.30 18.98 10.30
CA LEU A 495 20.59 19.22 10.96
C LEU A 495 20.77 18.30 12.18
N PHE A 496 19.74 18.20 13.03
CA PHE A 496 19.77 17.30 14.17
C PHE A 496 19.78 15.83 13.73
N ALA A 497 18.99 15.45 12.73
CA ALA A 497 18.99 14.07 12.24
C ALA A 497 20.38 13.62 11.75
N GLN A 498 21.13 14.51 11.12
CA GLN A 498 22.49 14.24 10.64
C GLN A 498 23.54 14.21 11.76
N LEU A 499 23.39 15.01 12.82
CA LEU A 499 24.45 15.23 13.81
C LEU A 499 24.16 14.69 15.21
N MET A 500 22.92 14.34 15.54
CA MET A 500 22.58 13.94 16.92
C MET A 500 23.22 12.62 17.35
N LEU A 501 23.45 11.68 16.43
CA LEU A 501 24.23 10.48 16.76
C LEU A 501 25.70 10.81 17.01
N TRP A 502 26.29 11.72 16.22
CA TRP A 502 27.64 12.23 16.46
C TRP A 502 27.78 12.88 17.85
N VAL A 503 26.81 13.74 18.23
CA VAL A 503 26.75 14.33 19.59
C VAL A 503 26.69 13.24 20.68
N ARG A 504 26.05 12.11 20.39
CA ARG A 504 25.90 10.97 21.29
C ARG A 504 27.03 9.94 21.15
N GLY A 505 28.10 10.24 20.42
CA GLY A 505 29.25 9.34 20.23
C GLY A 505 28.89 8.06 19.47
N ARG A 506 27.87 8.08 18.60
CA ARG A 506 27.43 6.96 17.77
C ARG A 506 27.61 7.27 16.28
N PRO A 507 27.99 6.29 15.45
CA PRO A 507 28.07 6.46 14.01
C PRO A 507 26.67 6.50 13.37
N GLY A 508 26.60 7.00 12.13
CA GLY A 508 25.38 7.03 11.32
C GLY A 508 24.55 8.30 11.47
N GLY A 509 23.41 8.33 10.77
CA GLY A 509 22.40 9.38 10.85
C GLY A 509 21.05 8.84 11.32
N LEU A 510 20.07 9.74 11.43
CA LEU A 510 18.69 9.42 11.77
C LEU A 510 17.78 9.69 10.57
N LEU A 511 16.76 8.86 10.39
CA LEU A 511 15.65 9.15 9.46
C LEU A 511 14.73 10.20 10.08
N VAL A 512 14.45 11.28 9.37
CA VAL A 512 13.45 12.27 9.79
C VAL A 512 12.06 11.68 9.56
N LEU A 513 11.25 11.66 10.61
CA LEU A 513 9.86 11.22 10.58
C LEU A 513 8.90 12.39 10.36
N GLY A 514 8.05 12.26 9.35
CA GLY A 514 6.91 13.15 9.11
C GLY A 514 5.74 12.83 10.04
N SER A 515 4.81 13.76 10.17
CA SER A 515 3.60 13.57 10.99
C SER A 515 2.38 14.28 10.39
N SER A 516 2.31 14.41 9.07
CA SER A 516 1.08 14.87 8.40
C SER A 516 0.13 13.69 8.23
N ASN A 517 -1.15 13.86 8.53
CA ASN A 517 -2.18 12.84 8.31
C ASN A 517 -2.78 12.94 6.90
N VAL A 518 -3.58 11.93 6.51
CA VAL A 518 -4.15 11.81 5.17
C VAL A 518 -5.14 12.92 4.83
N ASP A 519 -5.87 13.45 5.83
CA ASP A 519 -6.91 14.46 5.64
C ASP A 519 -6.29 15.84 5.37
N GLU A 520 -5.26 16.21 6.14
CA GLU A 520 -4.45 17.42 5.93
C GLU A 520 -3.73 17.37 4.58
N ALA A 521 -3.19 16.21 4.22
CA ALA A 521 -2.59 15.99 2.90
C ALA A 521 -3.61 16.21 1.77
N LEU A 522 -4.80 15.60 1.87
CA LEU A 522 -5.85 15.75 0.87
C LEU A 522 -6.28 17.21 0.69
N ARG A 523 -6.44 17.94 1.81
CA ARG A 523 -6.78 19.36 1.82
C ARG A 523 -5.63 20.25 1.36
N GLY A 524 -4.40 19.76 1.52
CA GLY A 524 -3.14 20.49 1.39
C GLY A 524 -2.96 21.56 2.47
N TYR A 525 -3.46 21.28 3.67
CA TYR A 525 -3.30 22.12 4.87
C TYR A 525 -1.96 21.85 5.54
N MET A 526 -0.89 22.32 4.89
CA MET A 526 0.50 22.21 5.35
C MET A 526 1.34 23.30 4.67
N THR A 527 2.49 23.67 5.24
CA THR A 527 3.42 24.56 4.53
C THR A 527 4.31 23.72 3.62
N LYS A 528 4.38 24.08 2.33
CA LYS A 528 5.29 23.37 1.40
C LYS A 528 6.75 23.53 1.89
N TYR A 529 7.41 22.39 2.14
CA TYR A 529 8.76 22.27 2.71
C TYR A 529 8.91 22.64 4.19
N ASP A 530 7.86 22.47 5.01
CA ASP A 530 8.00 22.40 6.47
C ASP A 530 8.23 20.95 6.94
N CYS A 531 8.01 20.64 8.23
CA CYS A 531 8.15 19.29 8.78
C CYS A 531 7.14 18.25 8.22
N SER A 532 6.20 18.65 7.33
CA SER A 532 5.47 17.72 6.46
C SER A 532 6.37 17.09 5.38
N SER A 533 7.53 17.71 5.12
CA SER A 533 8.61 17.21 4.27
C SER A 533 9.71 16.60 5.16
N ALA A 534 9.66 15.28 5.29
CA ALA A 534 10.56 14.40 5.99
C ALA A 534 11.01 13.24 5.06
N ASP A 535 11.79 12.29 5.58
CA ASP A 535 12.26 11.14 4.81
C ASP A 535 11.13 10.12 4.59
N ILE A 536 10.41 9.80 5.67
CA ILE A 536 9.25 8.90 5.65
C ILE A 536 8.18 9.36 6.64
N ASN A 537 6.92 9.00 6.38
CA ASN A 537 5.79 9.35 7.24
C ASN A 537 4.90 8.12 7.55
N PRO A 538 4.97 7.57 8.77
CA PRO A 538 4.22 6.36 9.13
C PRO A 538 2.70 6.59 9.28
N ILE A 539 2.25 7.84 9.40
CA ILE A 539 0.83 8.17 9.59
C ILE A 539 0.18 8.87 8.39
N GLY A 540 0.94 9.13 7.32
CA GLY A 540 0.45 9.89 6.16
C GLY A 540 -0.69 9.25 5.39
N GLY A 541 -0.90 7.94 5.56
CA GLY A 541 -2.05 7.21 5.03
C GLY A 541 -3.22 7.05 6.01
N ILE A 542 -3.19 7.64 7.21
CA ILE A 542 -4.17 7.40 8.29
C ILE A 542 -5.01 8.66 8.55
N SER A 543 -6.31 8.48 8.80
CA SER A 543 -7.26 9.55 9.09
C SER A 543 -7.05 10.19 10.47
N LYS A 544 -7.34 11.49 10.62
CA LYS A 544 -7.25 12.18 11.91
C LYS A 544 -8.14 11.52 12.96
N THR A 545 -9.31 11.03 12.55
CA THR A 545 -10.25 10.33 13.44
C THR A 545 -9.65 9.03 13.95
N ASP A 546 -8.97 8.27 13.09
CA ASP A 546 -8.35 7.01 13.49
C ASP A 546 -7.10 7.22 14.33
N LEU A 547 -6.33 8.29 14.09
CA LEU A 547 -5.22 8.66 14.97
C LEU A 547 -5.70 8.96 16.40
N LYS A 548 -6.83 9.64 16.57
CA LYS A 548 -7.43 9.87 17.90
C LYS A 548 -7.88 8.55 18.54
N SER A 549 -8.55 7.68 17.80
CA SER A 549 -8.96 6.35 18.30
C SER A 549 -7.74 5.50 18.69
N PHE A 550 -6.70 5.51 17.87
CA PHE A 550 -5.44 4.83 18.15
C PHE A 550 -4.77 5.38 19.42
N LEU A 551 -4.73 6.70 19.65
CA LEU A 551 -4.16 7.24 20.89
C LEU A 551 -4.97 6.87 22.14
N LEU A 552 -6.30 6.79 22.04
CA LEU A 552 -7.15 6.28 23.12
C LEU A 552 -6.82 4.84 23.45
N TYR A 553 -6.62 4.01 22.42
CA TYR A 553 -6.18 2.63 22.57
C TYR A 553 -4.76 2.53 23.15
N ALA A 554 -3.80 3.28 22.58
CA ALA A 554 -2.40 3.33 22.97
C ALA A 554 -2.21 3.73 24.44
N LYS A 555 -3.04 4.65 24.95
CA LYS A 555 -3.06 5.04 26.37
C LYS A 555 -3.20 3.83 27.29
N SER A 556 -4.17 2.96 27.00
CA SER A 556 -4.43 1.76 27.81
C SER A 556 -3.44 0.64 27.49
N ARG A 557 -3.09 0.48 26.21
CA ARG A 557 -2.21 -0.58 25.71
C ARG A 557 -0.76 -0.44 26.19
N PHE A 558 -0.26 0.79 26.30
CA PHE A 558 1.13 1.12 26.66
C PHE A 558 1.27 1.87 27.99
N PHE A 559 0.16 2.10 28.71
CA PHE A 559 0.14 2.84 29.98
C PHE A 559 0.74 4.26 29.89
N LEU A 560 0.29 5.04 28.89
CA LEU A 560 0.76 6.41 28.61
C LEU A 560 -0.28 7.46 29.06
N PRO A 561 -0.30 7.89 30.35
CA PRO A 561 -1.34 8.77 30.87
C PRO A 561 -1.34 10.17 30.23
N SER A 562 -0.18 10.69 29.81
CA SER A 562 -0.04 11.99 29.12
C SER A 562 -0.93 12.14 27.87
N LEU A 563 -1.28 11.02 27.22
CA LEU A 563 -2.17 11.01 26.06
C LEU A 563 -3.56 11.57 26.35
N SER A 564 -4.02 11.54 27.62
CA SER A 564 -5.30 12.11 28.03
C SER A 564 -5.34 13.62 27.79
N GLU A 565 -4.29 14.33 28.20
CA GLU A 565 -4.18 15.77 28.06
C GLU A 565 -4.00 16.16 26.58
N ILE A 566 -3.24 15.37 25.82
CA ILE A 566 -3.01 15.58 24.38
C ILE A 566 -4.31 15.44 23.59
N LEU A 567 -5.15 14.46 23.92
CA LEU A 567 -6.44 14.23 23.24
C LEU A 567 -7.50 15.29 23.57
N GLN A 568 -7.43 15.90 24.76
CA GLN A 568 -8.35 16.96 25.19
C GLN A 568 -7.91 18.35 24.68
N ALA A 569 -6.64 18.51 24.32
CA ALA A 569 -6.12 19.78 23.83
C ALA A 569 -6.78 20.17 22.49
N PRO A 570 -7.15 21.45 22.31
CA PRO A 570 -7.69 21.91 21.04
C PRO A 570 -6.61 21.84 19.95
N PRO A 571 -6.93 21.34 18.74
CA PRO A 571 -5.97 21.29 17.63
C PRO A 571 -5.69 22.71 17.12
N THR A 572 -4.43 23.15 17.24
CA THR A 572 -3.99 24.49 16.83
C THR A 572 -2.54 24.49 16.37
N ALA A 573 -2.23 25.31 15.37
CA ALA A 573 -0.87 25.69 15.01
C ALA A 573 -0.47 26.96 15.78
N GLU A 574 0.40 26.83 16.79
CA GLU A 574 0.95 27.96 17.57
C GLU A 574 2.01 28.75 16.78
N LEU A 575 1.60 29.32 15.64
CA LEU A 575 2.46 30.06 14.70
C LEU A 575 2.14 31.56 14.66
N GLU A 576 1.05 31.99 15.31
CA GLU A 576 0.69 33.40 15.51
C GLU A 576 0.85 33.81 16.97
N PRO A 577 1.17 35.09 17.25
CA PRO A 577 1.18 35.61 18.61
C PRO A 577 -0.17 35.38 19.31
N LEU A 578 -0.11 34.81 20.51
CA LEU A 578 -1.28 34.62 21.37
C LEU A 578 -1.94 35.98 21.65
N THR A 579 -3.27 36.04 21.56
CA THR A 579 -4.05 37.22 21.95
C THR A 579 -4.55 36.99 23.38
N ASP A 580 -4.17 37.85 24.33
CA ASP A 580 -4.49 37.72 25.76
C ASP A 580 -4.11 36.36 26.38
N GLY A 581 -3.03 35.73 25.87
CA GLY A 581 -2.57 34.41 26.32
C GLY A 581 -3.43 33.24 25.84
N GLN A 582 -4.40 33.47 24.95
CA GLN A 582 -5.28 32.44 24.40
C GLN A 582 -4.99 32.17 22.91
N ILE A 583 -5.20 30.90 22.54
CA ILE A 583 -5.13 30.41 21.17
C ILE A 583 -6.19 31.12 20.34
N THR A 584 -5.78 31.67 19.18
CA THR A 584 -6.64 32.55 18.38
C THR A 584 -7.57 31.78 17.43
N GLN A 585 -7.20 30.56 16.99
CA GLN A 585 -7.97 29.81 15.99
C GLN A 585 -7.61 28.31 16.00
N THR A 586 -8.59 27.42 15.81
CA THR A 586 -8.33 25.98 15.64
C THR A 586 -8.11 25.59 14.17
N ASP A 587 -7.48 24.44 13.93
CA ASP A 587 -7.21 23.96 12.56
C ASP A 587 -8.49 23.81 11.72
N GLU A 588 -9.56 23.27 12.31
CA GLU A 588 -10.85 23.08 11.60
C GLU A 588 -11.51 24.43 11.24
N GLN A 589 -11.36 25.43 12.11
CA GLN A 589 -11.83 26.79 11.82
C GLN A 589 -11.04 27.42 10.67
N ASP A 590 -9.72 27.23 10.62
CA ASP A 590 -8.88 27.74 9.51
C ASP A 590 -9.12 27.01 8.18
N MET A 591 -9.30 25.69 8.23
CA MET A 591 -9.66 24.92 7.04
C MET A 591 -11.08 25.26 6.54
N GLY A 592 -11.97 25.72 7.42
CA GLY A 592 -13.39 25.93 7.14
C GLY A 592 -14.18 24.64 6.98
N MET A 593 -13.68 23.55 7.56
CA MET A 593 -14.26 22.21 7.52
C MET A 593 -13.69 21.35 8.64
N THR A 594 -14.51 20.44 9.15
CA THR A 594 -14.09 19.48 10.18
C THR A 594 -13.30 18.31 9.58
N TYR A 595 -12.51 17.63 10.40
CA TYR A 595 -11.81 16.41 9.97
C TYR A 595 -12.80 15.30 9.55
N ALA A 596 -13.94 15.20 10.22
CA ALA A 596 -14.98 14.23 9.85
C ALA A 596 -15.55 14.49 8.44
N GLU A 597 -15.79 15.75 8.10
CA GLU A 597 -16.20 16.14 6.73
C GLU A 597 -15.08 15.87 5.72
N LEU A 598 -13.82 16.15 6.07
CA LEU A 598 -12.67 15.88 5.21
C LEU A 598 -12.51 14.40 4.85
N SER A 599 -12.61 13.50 5.83
CA SER A 599 -12.54 12.06 5.55
C SER A 599 -13.72 11.58 4.71
N GLU A 600 -14.92 12.14 4.89
CA GLU A 600 -16.08 11.84 4.02
C GLU A 600 -15.85 12.35 2.59
N PHE A 601 -15.36 13.58 2.41
CA PHE A 601 -14.98 14.11 1.10
C PHE A 601 -13.89 13.26 0.43
N GLY A 602 -12.89 12.81 1.20
CA GLY A 602 -11.82 11.92 0.73
C GLY A 602 -12.36 10.61 0.18
N ARG A 603 -13.18 9.90 0.95
CA ARG A 603 -13.83 8.65 0.51
C ARG A 603 -14.72 8.88 -0.70
N LEU A 604 -15.56 9.92 -0.70
CA LEU A 604 -16.43 10.24 -1.84
C LEU A 604 -15.61 10.52 -3.10
N ARG A 605 -14.53 11.28 -2.99
CA ARG A 605 -13.64 11.63 -4.09
C ARG A 605 -12.91 10.41 -4.67
N LYS A 606 -12.23 9.63 -3.82
CA LYS A 606 -11.30 8.58 -4.28
C LYS A 606 -11.94 7.20 -4.31
N THR A 607 -12.62 6.76 -3.26
CA THR A 607 -13.26 5.43 -3.21
C THR A 607 -14.52 5.38 -4.08
N TYR A 608 -15.36 6.44 -4.04
CA TYR A 608 -16.59 6.52 -4.82
C TYR A 608 -16.47 7.34 -6.11
N ASN A 609 -15.25 7.72 -6.49
CA ASN A 609 -14.93 8.40 -7.76
C ASN A 609 -15.79 9.65 -8.05
N CYS A 610 -16.15 10.42 -7.02
CA CYS A 610 -17.01 11.58 -7.20
C CYS A 610 -16.23 12.85 -7.57
N GLY A 611 -16.63 13.49 -8.67
CA GLY A 611 -16.32 14.89 -8.94
C GLY A 611 -17.21 15.86 -8.15
N PRO A 612 -17.11 17.18 -8.36
CA PRO A 612 -17.85 18.17 -7.57
C PRO A 612 -19.37 17.96 -7.61
N TYR A 613 -19.94 17.78 -8.80
CA TYR A 613 -21.38 17.64 -8.96
C TYR A 613 -21.93 16.34 -8.36
N SER A 614 -21.26 15.21 -8.60
CA SER A 614 -21.70 13.91 -8.06
C SER A 614 -21.53 13.84 -6.54
N MET A 615 -20.51 14.49 -5.99
CA MET A 615 -20.34 14.63 -4.54
C MET A 615 -21.50 15.43 -3.93
N PHE A 616 -21.85 16.57 -4.53
CA PHE A 616 -23.02 17.36 -4.13
C PHE A 616 -24.31 16.54 -4.16
N GLN A 617 -24.58 15.81 -5.26
CA GLN A 617 -25.77 14.98 -5.41
C GLN A 617 -25.88 13.87 -4.36
N LYS A 618 -24.76 13.32 -3.88
CA LYS A 618 -24.77 12.36 -2.76
C LYS A 618 -25.03 13.07 -1.43
N LEU A 619 -24.25 14.09 -1.13
CA LEU A 619 -24.28 14.77 0.17
C LEU A 619 -25.56 15.53 0.44
N VAL A 620 -26.23 16.07 -0.58
CA VAL A 620 -27.52 16.76 -0.40
C VAL A 620 -28.61 15.82 0.17
N HIS A 621 -28.49 14.52 -0.08
CA HIS A 621 -29.37 13.51 0.49
C HIS A 621 -28.85 12.97 1.83
N THR A 622 -27.55 12.66 1.93
CA THR A 622 -26.95 12.13 3.16
C THR A 622 -26.96 13.14 4.30
N TRP A 623 -26.78 14.44 4.00
CA TRP A 623 -26.76 15.53 4.98
C TRP A 623 -28.07 16.32 5.03
N LYS A 624 -29.17 15.80 4.47
CA LYS A 624 -30.46 16.51 4.41
C LYS A 624 -30.97 17.03 5.76
N ASP A 625 -30.62 16.34 6.84
CA ASP A 625 -31.04 16.65 8.22
C ASP A 625 -30.07 17.62 8.92
N LYS A 626 -28.88 17.84 8.34
CA LYS A 626 -27.80 18.68 8.89
C LYS A 626 -27.57 19.97 8.11
N CYS A 627 -27.80 19.94 6.79
CA CYS A 627 -27.50 21.02 5.86
C CYS A 627 -28.59 21.17 4.81
N SER A 628 -28.89 22.41 4.45
CA SER A 628 -29.65 22.76 3.26
C SER A 628 -28.86 22.46 1.98
N PRO A 629 -29.53 22.30 0.82
CA PRO A 629 -28.84 22.14 -0.46
C PRO A 629 -27.81 23.24 -0.75
N GLN A 630 -28.09 24.49 -0.35
CA GLN A 630 -27.14 25.59 -0.53
C GLN A 630 -25.88 25.40 0.32
N GLU A 631 -26.01 24.99 1.58
CA GLU A 631 -24.86 24.76 2.47
C GLU A 631 -23.99 23.61 1.99
N VAL A 632 -24.61 22.52 1.50
CA VAL A 632 -23.87 21.41 0.89
C VAL A 632 -23.12 21.88 -0.35
N ALA A 633 -23.76 22.68 -1.22
CA ALA A 633 -23.12 23.24 -2.40
C ALA A 633 -21.88 24.09 -2.03
N GLU A 634 -22.00 24.98 -1.04
CA GLU A 634 -20.88 25.81 -0.59
C GLU A 634 -19.73 24.97 0.00
N LYS A 635 -20.03 23.96 0.83
CA LYS A 635 -19.02 23.06 1.40
C LYS A 635 -18.28 22.27 0.32
N VAL A 636 -19.00 21.70 -0.65
CA VAL A 636 -18.39 20.95 -1.77
C VAL A 636 -17.54 21.88 -2.65
N LYS A 637 -18.04 23.07 -2.99
CA LYS A 637 -17.28 24.06 -3.78
C LYS A 637 -16.00 24.49 -3.04
N HIS A 638 -16.11 24.74 -1.74
CA HIS A 638 -14.98 25.10 -0.88
C HIS A 638 -13.93 23.99 -0.89
N PHE A 639 -14.32 22.74 -0.65
CA PHE A 639 -13.42 21.59 -0.70
C PHE A 639 -12.68 21.47 -2.05
N PHE A 640 -13.39 21.48 -3.18
CA PHE A 640 -12.75 21.30 -4.50
C PHE A 640 -11.86 22.48 -4.92
N ARG A 641 -12.21 23.72 -4.55
CA ARG A 641 -11.35 24.89 -4.78
C ARG A 641 -10.04 24.75 -4.02
N CYS A 642 -10.17 24.38 -2.76
CA CYS A 642 -9.08 24.17 -1.83
C CYS A 642 -8.13 23.03 -2.22
N TYR A 643 -8.70 21.88 -2.56
CA TYR A 643 -7.99 20.74 -3.15
C TYR A 643 -7.21 21.15 -4.41
N ALA A 644 -7.87 21.87 -5.33
CA ALA A 644 -7.27 22.29 -6.60
C ALA A 644 -6.07 23.24 -6.41
N ILE A 645 -6.19 24.26 -5.55
CA ILE A 645 -5.12 25.24 -5.30
C ILE A 645 -3.90 24.55 -4.68
N ASN A 646 -4.12 23.57 -3.80
CA ASN A 646 -3.04 22.97 -3.03
C ASN A 646 -2.49 21.66 -3.60
N ARG A 647 -3.04 21.11 -4.70
CA ARG A 647 -2.60 19.80 -5.22
C ARG A 647 -1.10 19.75 -5.55
N HIS A 648 -0.50 20.86 -5.96
CA HIS A 648 0.95 20.98 -6.20
C HIS A 648 1.83 20.71 -4.96
N LYS A 649 1.26 20.60 -3.75
CA LYS A 649 1.98 20.17 -2.55
C LYS A 649 2.14 18.65 -2.51
N MET A 650 1.18 17.90 -3.07
CA MET A 650 1.19 16.44 -3.07
C MET A 650 2.30 15.85 -3.94
N THR A 651 2.76 16.59 -4.94
CA THR A 651 3.86 16.16 -5.82
C THR A 651 5.22 16.09 -5.11
N VAL A 652 5.33 16.67 -3.92
CA VAL A 652 6.55 16.66 -3.09
C VAL A 652 6.27 16.20 -1.67
N LEU A 653 5.08 15.64 -1.41
CA LEU A 653 4.74 15.13 -0.10
C LEU A 653 5.62 13.91 0.22
N THR A 654 6.03 13.79 1.47
CA THR A 654 6.83 12.68 1.96
C THR A 654 6.18 11.32 1.69
N PRO A 655 6.96 10.33 1.21
CA PRO A 655 6.50 8.95 1.10
C PRO A 655 5.90 8.47 2.41
N SER A 656 4.67 7.96 2.33
CA SER A 656 3.87 7.63 3.51
C SER A 656 3.40 6.19 3.48
N TYR A 657 3.37 5.54 4.65
CA TYR A 657 2.77 4.21 4.82
C TYR A 657 1.36 4.20 4.21
N HIS A 658 1.08 3.24 3.32
CA HIS A 658 -0.23 3.08 2.72
C HIS A 658 -1.18 2.39 3.71
N ALA A 659 -2.33 3.01 4.02
CA ALA A 659 -3.34 2.46 4.92
C ALA A 659 -4.76 2.69 4.38
N GLU A 660 -5.17 3.95 4.24
CA GLU A 660 -6.51 4.30 3.78
C GLU A 660 -6.64 4.22 2.24
N THR A 661 -7.73 3.61 1.79
CA THR A 661 -8.11 3.46 0.36
C THR A 661 -8.46 4.77 -0.34
N TYR A 662 -8.37 5.91 0.35
CA TYR A 662 -8.59 7.24 -0.21
C TYR A 662 -7.36 8.15 -0.17
N SER A 663 -6.16 7.57 0.01
CA SER A 663 -4.90 8.31 0.02
C SER A 663 -4.77 9.28 -1.18
N PRO A 664 -4.32 10.52 -0.96
CA PRO A 664 -4.05 11.49 -2.02
C PRO A 664 -2.64 11.38 -2.62
N ASP A 665 -1.86 10.35 -2.29
CA ASP A 665 -0.48 10.19 -2.80
C ASP A 665 -0.42 10.25 -4.33
N ASP A 666 0.38 11.17 -4.85
CA ASP A 666 0.50 11.43 -6.29
C ASP A 666 1.55 10.56 -6.98
N ASN A 667 2.41 9.87 -6.22
CA ASN A 667 3.51 9.08 -6.78
C ASN A 667 3.02 7.73 -7.31
N ARG A 668 2.11 7.08 -6.58
CA ARG A 668 1.71 5.70 -6.86
C ARG A 668 0.20 5.49 -6.91
N PHE A 669 -0.57 6.02 -5.97
CA PHE A 669 -1.96 5.61 -5.74
C PHE A 669 -3.04 6.48 -6.40
N ASP A 670 -2.85 7.81 -6.44
CA ASP A 670 -3.86 8.78 -6.88
C ASP A 670 -3.27 9.77 -7.90
N HIS A 671 -2.94 9.29 -9.09
CA HIS A 671 -2.42 10.12 -10.18
C HIS A 671 -3.45 11.15 -10.64
N ARG A 672 -3.10 12.44 -10.54
CA ARG A 672 -4.01 13.55 -10.84
C ARG A 672 -3.23 14.74 -11.43
N PRO A 673 -3.88 15.62 -12.22
CA PRO A 673 -3.32 16.92 -12.53
C PRO A 673 -2.94 17.66 -11.24
N PHE A 674 -1.92 18.51 -11.30
CA PHE A 674 -1.57 19.44 -10.21
C PHE A 674 -1.74 20.91 -10.59
N LEU A 675 -2.00 21.19 -11.87
CA LEU A 675 -2.37 22.50 -12.39
C LEU A 675 -3.85 22.50 -12.80
N TYR A 676 -4.72 22.94 -11.90
CA TYR A 676 -6.16 23.00 -12.13
C TYR A 676 -6.65 24.41 -12.42
N ARG A 677 -7.78 24.50 -13.14
CA ARG A 677 -8.65 25.68 -13.07
C ARG A 677 -9.44 25.67 -11.76
N VAL A 678 -8.94 26.42 -10.78
CA VAL A 678 -9.42 26.42 -9.38
C VAL A 678 -10.88 26.85 -9.19
N HIS A 679 -11.48 27.51 -10.17
CA HIS A 679 -12.85 27.99 -10.10
C HIS A 679 -13.90 26.94 -10.52
N TRP A 680 -13.48 25.84 -11.18
CA TRP A 680 -14.39 24.75 -11.58
C TRP A 680 -15.69 25.22 -12.24
N ASN A 681 -15.62 26.27 -13.08
CA ASN A 681 -16.77 27.06 -13.53
C ASN A 681 -17.96 26.22 -14.00
N TRP A 682 -17.69 25.19 -14.82
CA TRP A 682 -18.74 24.33 -15.37
C TRP A 682 -19.40 23.48 -14.28
N GLN A 683 -18.58 22.81 -13.48
CA GLN A 683 -19.03 21.90 -12.42
C GLN A 683 -19.78 22.67 -11.33
N PHE A 684 -19.32 23.87 -10.97
CA PHE A 684 -19.97 24.70 -9.96
C PHE A 684 -21.28 25.30 -10.46
N LYS A 685 -21.34 25.70 -11.74
CA LYS A 685 -22.61 26.11 -12.37
C LYS A 685 -23.63 24.98 -12.35
N ALA A 686 -23.23 23.75 -12.66
CA ALA A 686 -24.13 22.59 -12.59
C ALA A 686 -24.69 22.35 -11.18
N ILE A 687 -23.87 22.57 -10.14
CA ILE A 687 -24.33 22.52 -8.75
C ILE A 687 -25.36 23.63 -8.49
N ASP A 688 -25.09 24.86 -8.94
CA ASP A 688 -26.00 25.99 -8.76
C ASP A 688 -27.36 25.76 -9.44
N ASP A 689 -27.35 25.28 -10.68
CA ASP A 689 -28.56 24.96 -11.42
C ASP A 689 -29.39 23.87 -10.70
N ALA A 690 -28.73 22.85 -10.12
CA ALA A 690 -29.41 21.81 -9.34
C ALA A 690 -29.99 22.33 -8.02
N VAL A 691 -29.28 23.21 -7.31
CA VAL A 691 -29.81 23.85 -6.09
C VAL A 691 -31.05 24.70 -6.42
N LEU A 692 -31.01 25.44 -7.53
CA LEU A 692 -32.15 26.23 -8.01
C LEU A 692 -33.35 25.34 -8.34
N GLN A 693 -33.13 24.20 -9.00
CA GLN A 693 -34.19 23.24 -9.30
C GLN A 693 -34.80 22.66 -8.01
N MET A 694 -33.98 22.17 -7.07
CA MET A 694 -34.46 21.63 -5.79
C MET A 694 -35.23 22.68 -4.97
N THR A 695 -34.85 23.95 -5.07
CA THR A 695 -35.58 25.06 -4.42
C THR A 695 -36.93 25.31 -5.07
N LYS A 696 -37.01 25.24 -6.41
CA LYS A 696 -38.28 25.33 -7.16
C LYS A 696 -39.20 24.16 -6.83
N ASP A 697 -38.68 22.94 -6.74
CA ASP A 697 -39.47 21.74 -6.44
C ASP A 697 -39.98 21.72 -5.00
N ARG A 698 -39.23 22.29 -4.04
CA ARG A 698 -39.72 22.52 -2.67
C ARG A 698 -40.84 23.57 -2.62
N ARG A 699 -40.77 24.61 -3.45
CA ARG A 699 -41.82 25.64 -3.54
C ARG A 699 -43.10 25.09 -4.19
N SER A 700 -42.98 24.28 -5.24
CA SER A 700 -44.12 23.65 -5.90
C SER A 700 -44.78 22.58 -5.01
N SER A 701 -44.00 21.76 -4.30
CA SER A 701 -44.53 20.75 -3.35
C SER A 701 -45.15 21.34 -2.08
N ASN A 702 -44.66 22.48 -1.59
CA ASN A 702 -45.35 23.21 -0.51
C ASN A 702 -46.62 23.89 -1.01
N SER A 703 -46.62 24.44 -2.23
CA SER A 703 -47.84 25.03 -2.82
C SER A 703 -48.93 23.98 -3.10
N SER A 704 -48.56 22.74 -3.46
CA SER A 704 -49.51 21.65 -3.65
C SER A 704 -50.05 21.11 -2.31
N ARG A 705 -49.20 21.00 -1.27
CA ARG A 705 -49.64 20.67 0.11
C ARG A 705 -50.52 21.75 0.73
N ASP A 706 -50.27 23.03 0.47
CA ASP A 706 -51.16 24.12 0.86
C ASP A 706 -52.45 24.16 0.03
N SER A 707 -52.41 23.70 -1.24
CA SER A 707 -53.63 23.50 -2.03
C SER A 707 -54.47 22.30 -1.56
N GLU A 708 -53.84 21.22 -1.07
CA GLU A 708 -54.52 20.06 -0.47
C GLU A 708 -55.05 20.37 0.93
N ARG A 709 -54.31 21.12 1.75
CA ARG A 709 -54.84 21.70 3.01
C ARG A 709 -55.97 22.70 2.75
N GLY A 710 -55.85 23.53 1.72
CA GLY A 710 -56.90 24.44 1.27
C GLY A 710 -58.16 23.70 0.79
N LYS A 711 -58.01 22.58 0.09
CA LYS A 711 -59.12 21.69 -0.30
C LYS A 711 -59.74 20.95 0.89
N GLN A 712 -58.96 20.54 1.90
CA GLN A 712 -59.49 19.97 3.15
C GLN A 712 -60.17 21.01 4.07
N VAL A 713 -59.78 22.29 4.00
CA VAL A 713 -60.46 23.38 4.71
C VAL A 713 -61.75 23.78 3.98
N LEU A 714 -61.75 23.81 2.64
CA LEU A 714 -62.95 24.04 1.83
C LEU A 714 -63.96 22.89 1.93
N SER A 715 -63.54 21.64 2.15
CA SER A 715 -64.46 20.52 2.43
C SER A 715 -65.00 20.50 3.87
N LYS A 716 -64.42 21.27 4.80
CA LYS A 716 -64.90 21.40 6.19
C LYS A 716 -65.84 22.58 6.43
N VAL A 717 -65.92 23.53 5.50
CA VAL A 717 -66.90 24.65 5.55
C VAL A 717 -68.26 24.25 4.93
N ALA A 718 -68.34 23.10 4.26
CA ALA A 718 -69.58 22.55 3.69
C ALA A 718 -70.28 21.48 4.55
N ASN A 719 -69.83 21.22 5.79
CA ASN A 719 -70.49 20.26 6.68
C ASN A 719 -70.51 20.79 8.13
N VAL A 720 -71.32 21.81 8.36
CA VAL A 720 -71.86 22.13 9.68
C VAL A 720 -73.14 21.30 9.82
N GLY A 721 -73.04 20.16 10.48
CA GLY A 721 -74.17 19.31 10.81
C GLY A 721 -73.75 17.99 11.44
N ALA A 722 -74.19 17.77 12.69
CA ALA A 722 -74.15 16.51 13.44
C ALA A 722 -72.83 16.09 14.13
N SER A 723 -72.65 16.70 15.31
CA SER A 723 -72.37 16.11 16.64
C SER A 723 -71.86 14.66 16.79
N SER A 724 -70.85 14.56 17.69
CA SER A 724 -70.66 13.59 18.79
C SER A 724 -70.48 12.10 18.43
N SER A 725 -69.65 11.27 19.05
CA SER A 725 -68.65 11.31 20.14
C SER A 725 -68.20 9.83 20.32
N ILE A 726 -67.21 9.57 21.19
CA ILE A 726 -66.93 8.27 21.86
C ILE A 726 -65.85 7.38 21.19
N THR A 727 -64.63 7.45 21.78
CA THR A 727 -63.77 6.38 22.37
C THR A 727 -63.73 4.99 21.70
N SER A 728 -62.67 4.19 21.69
CA SER A 728 -61.37 4.15 22.35
C SER A 728 -60.64 2.87 21.88
N THR A 729 -59.31 2.92 21.89
CA THR A 729 -58.37 1.84 22.27
C THR A 729 -58.26 0.50 21.51
N THR A 730 -56.99 0.07 21.46
CA THR A 730 -56.44 -1.30 21.46
C THR A 730 -56.30 -2.10 20.15
N SER A 731 -55.03 -2.15 19.68
CA SER A 731 -54.31 -3.31 19.11
C SER A 731 -54.38 -4.52 20.08
N PRO A 732 -54.09 -5.82 19.74
CA PRO A 732 -53.12 -6.28 18.73
C PRO A 732 -53.32 -7.67 18.06
N ARG A 733 -52.34 -7.97 17.17
CA ARG A 733 -51.66 -9.26 16.93
C ARG A 733 -52.28 -10.38 16.05
N ALA A 734 -51.34 -10.94 15.27
CA ALA A 734 -51.22 -12.31 14.76
C ALA A 734 -52.17 -12.69 13.60
N ALA A 735 -51.87 -13.63 12.72
CA ALA A 735 -50.67 -14.28 12.19
C ALA A 735 -51.19 -15.24 11.09
N HIS A 736 -50.31 -15.60 10.16
CA HIS A 736 -50.28 -16.89 9.44
C HIS A 736 -51.14 -17.19 8.20
N GLN A 737 -50.40 -17.79 7.24
CA GLN A 737 -50.73 -18.84 6.26
C GLN A 737 -51.56 -18.44 5.03
N ARG A 738 -50.94 -18.41 3.84
CA ARG A 738 -50.68 -19.53 2.89
C ARG A 738 -51.96 -20.09 2.28
N ASP A 739 -52.19 -19.84 0.99
CA ASP A 739 -52.16 -20.82 -0.11
C ASP A 739 -52.54 -20.12 -1.43
N LYS A 740 -51.69 -20.23 -2.46
CA LYS A 740 -51.89 -21.02 -3.70
C LYS A 740 -53.20 -20.74 -4.46
N GLN A 741 -53.08 -20.17 -5.67
CA GLN A 741 -53.41 -20.90 -6.90
C GLN A 741 -52.92 -20.16 -8.14
N ALA A 742 -52.44 -20.95 -9.10
CA ALA A 742 -52.07 -20.57 -10.44
C ALA A 742 -53.33 -20.43 -11.32
N ASP A 743 -53.21 -19.67 -12.41
CA ASP A 743 -53.75 -20.09 -13.71
C ASP A 743 -53.05 -19.35 -14.87
N GLU A 744 -52.85 -20.11 -15.93
CA GLU A 744 -52.19 -19.79 -17.20
C GLU A 744 -53.03 -18.85 -18.08
N VAL A 745 -52.38 -18.24 -19.08
CA VAL A 745 -52.67 -18.42 -20.53
C VAL A 745 -52.13 -17.23 -21.36
N SER A 746 -51.03 -17.52 -22.06
CA SER A 746 -50.72 -17.28 -23.48
C SER A 746 -50.57 -15.87 -24.11
N GLN A 747 -49.44 -15.77 -24.82
CA GLN A 747 -49.26 -15.35 -26.23
C GLN A 747 -49.05 -13.87 -26.60
N SER A 748 -47.78 -13.57 -26.93
CA SER A 748 -47.27 -13.40 -28.32
C SER A 748 -46.58 -12.08 -28.68
N ARG A 749 -45.55 -12.23 -29.54
CA ARG A 749 -44.83 -11.25 -30.39
C ARG A 749 -43.85 -10.31 -29.67
N SER A 750 -42.66 -10.00 -30.18
CA SER A 750 -41.98 -10.35 -31.44
C SER A 750 -40.51 -9.94 -31.34
N SER A 751 -39.65 -10.77 -31.92
CA SER A 751 -38.23 -10.55 -32.20
C SER A 751 -37.96 -9.40 -33.17
N LEU A 752 -36.84 -8.68 -33.00
CA LEU A 752 -36.21 -7.85 -34.02
C LEU A 752 -34.69 -8.14 -34.11
N PRO A 753 -34.09 -8.11 -35.31
CA PRO A 753 -32.78 -8.69 -35.63
C PRO A 753 -31.62 -7.67 -35.66
N PRO A 754 -30.35 -8.10 -35.86
CA PRO A 754 -29.21 -7.21 -36.02
C PRO A 754 -29.07 -6.75 -37.49
N MET A 755 -28.47 -5.58 -37.71
CA MET A 755 -28.08 -5.09 -39.05
C MET A 755 -26.61 -4.69 -39.10
N ASP A 756 -25.98 -5.06 -40.21
CA ASP A 756 -24.60 -4.79 -40.59
C ASP A 756 -24.57 -3.94 -41.88
N THR A 757 -23.56 -3.06 -41.96
CA THR A 757 -22.90 -2.42 -43.13
C THR A 757 -23.68 -1.71 -44.27
N HIS A 758 -23.41 -0.41 -44.51
CA HIS A 758 -22.74 0.12 -45.72
C HIS A 758 -22.63 1.66 -45.80
N ASN A 759 -21.59 2.12 -46.51
CA ASN A 759 -21.16 3.48 -46.91
C ASN A 759 -22.25 4.40 -47.51
N PRO A 760 -21.99 5.73 -47.55
CA PRO A 760 -21.71 6.34 -48.87
C PRO A 760 -20.56 7.38 -48.87
N THR A 761 -19.92 7.45 -50.04
CA THR A 761 -18.94 8.43 -50.53
C THR A 761 -19.60 9.68 -51.16
N GLN A 762 -18.78 10.72 -51.39
CA GLN A 762 -18.94 11.94 -52.23
C GLN A 762 -19.64 13.16 -51.58
N ASP A 763 -19.20 14.42 -51.75
CA ASP A 763 -17.98 15.06 -52.29
C ASP A 763 -18.08 16.59 -51.99
N THR A 764 -16.97 17.33 -52.18
CA THR A 764 -16.82 18.78 -52.49
C THR A 764 -16.04 19.72 -51.53
N SER A 765 -14.82 20.05 -52.02
CA SER A 765 -14.08 21.35 -52.05
C SER A 765 -13.59 22.00 -50.74
N ALA A 766 -12.26 22.02 -50.44
CA ALA A 766 -11.16 22.88 -50.97
C ALA A 766 -11.21 24.34 -50.43
N LEU A 767 -10.23 24.89 -49.70
CA LEU A 767 -8.82 25.18 -50.04
C LEU A 767 -7.90 25.37 -48.78
N PRO A 768 -6.56 25.42 -48.93
CA PRO A 768 -5.57 25.03 -47.90
C PRO A 768 -4.66 26.16 -47.38
N VAL A 769 -3.98 25.94 -46.23
CA VAL A 769 -2.65 26.54 -45.92
C VAL A 769 -1.79 25.56 -45.09
N SER A 770 -0.50 25.55 -45.42
CA SER A 770 0.61 24.60 -45.20
C SER A 770 1.03 24.19 -43.79
N TRP A 771 1.53 22.95 -43.67
CA TRP A 771 2.65 22.57 -42.81
C TRP A 771 3.71 21.87 -43.67
N GLY A 772 4.93 22.40 -43.66
CA GLY A 772 6.04 21.95 -44.51
C GLY A 772 6.68 20.65 -44.02
N ALA A 773 6.97 19.78 -44.98
CA ALA A 773 7.89 18.66 -44.87
C ALA A 773 9.30 19.09 -45.34
N ILE A 774 10.35 18.51 -44.77
CA ILE A 774 11.67 18.44 -45.40
C ILE A 774 12.13 16.97 -45.40
N GLU A 775 12.69 16.60 -46.54
CA GLU A 775 12.96 15.28 -47.09
C GLU A 775 14.22 14.58 -46.54
N TYR A 776 14.25 13.26 -46.77
CA TYR A 776 15.43 12.39 -46.72
C TYR A 776 16.31 12.55 -47.98
N LEU A 777 17.64 12.49 -47.80
CA LEU A 777 18.60 12.10 -48.84
C LEU A 777 19.69 11.19 -48.24
N MET A 778 20.07 10.15 -48.99
CA MET A 778 21.07 9.11 -48.65
C MET A 778 22.38 9.31 -49.44
N GLU A 779 23.48 8.93 -48.79
CA GLU A 779 24.82 8.42 -49.25
C GLU A 779 25.70 9.17 -50.26
N GLY A 780 27.02 9.26 -49.93
CA GLY A 780 28.11 9.23 -50.91
C GLY A 780 29.42 9.97 -50.57
N ASP A 781 30.45 9.18 -50.23
CA ASP A 781 31.91 9.41 -50.36
C ASP A 781 32.81 10.05 -49.27
N ARG A 782 33.94 9.35 -49.10
CA ARG A 782 34.99 9.37 -48.04
C ARG A 782 36.10 10.42 -48.28
N ILE A 783 36.99 10.51 -47.27
CA ILE A 783 38.41 11.00 -47.18
C ILE A 783 38.47 12.13 -46.12
N ASP A 784 39.29 12.15 -45.05
CA ASP A 784 40.40 11.34 -44.56
C ASP A 784 40.62 11.60 -43.05
N GLU A 785 41.33 10.67 -42.40
CA GLU A 785 42.25 10.86 -41.25
C GLU A 785 41.80 11.65 -39.98
N LYS A 786 41.38 10.91 -38.95
CA LYS A 786 42.12 10.74 -37.66
C LYS A 786 41.28 9.94 -36.67
N GLY A 787 41.90 8.88 -36.16
CA GLY A 787 41.25 7.81 -35.40
C GLY A 787 40.69 8.20 -34.03
N GLY A 788 39.75 7.37 -33.61
CA GLY A 788 39.17 7.31 -32.27
C GLY A 788 38.20 6.13 -32.24
N GLU A 789 38.74 4.95 -31.95
CA GLU A 789 38.00 3.69 -31.78
C GLU A 789 36.96 3.82 -30.66
N TRP A 790 35.71 3.44 -30.94
CA TRP A 790 34.75 3.11 -29.90
C TRP A 790 34.99 1.65 -29.50
N ALA A 791 35.76 1.44 -28.42
CA ALA A 791 35.84 0.16 -27.76
C ALA A 791 34.71 0.04 -26.72
N THR A 792 33.67 -0.69 -27.06
CA THR A 792 32.83 -1.39 -26.07
C THR A 792 33.65 -2.56 -25.51
N GLY A 793 33.97 -2.55 -24.22
CA GLY A 793 34.73 -3.61 -23.56
C GLY A 793 34.34 -3.80 -22.10
N ILE A 794 33.91 -5.02 -21.79
CA ILE A 794 33.70 -5.56 -20.43
C ILE A 794 35.08 -5.77 -19.79
N LEU A 795 35.26 -5.31 -18.55
CA LEU A 795 36.43 -5.66 -17.74
C LEU A 795 36.02 -6.57 -16.59
N THR A 796 36.03 -7.87 -16.86
CA THR A 796 36.15 -8.94 -15.88
C THR A 796 37.61 -9.35 -15.77
N HIS A 797 38.30 -8.94 -14.70
CA HIS A 797 39.22 -9.84 -13.97
C HIS A 797 39.71 -9.23 -12.66
N TRP A 798 39.50 -9.98 -11.57
CA TRP A 798 40.24 -9.88 -10.32
C TRP A 798 41.57 -10.64 -10.43
N PRO A 799 42.56 -10.27 -9.59
CA PRO A 799 43.18 -11.27 -8.74
C PRO A 799 43.14 -10.86 -7.26
N LYS A 800 42.80 -11.84 -6.41
CA LYS A 800 42.89 -11.79 -4.95
C LYS A 800 44.33 -11.53 -4.50
N HIS A 801 44.51 -10.63 -3.52
CA HIS A 801 45.27 -10.90 -2.30
C HIS A 801 44.96 -9.85 -1.21
N GLY A 802 44.52 -10.33 -0.04
CA GLY A 802 44.78 -9.71 1.26
C GLY A 802 43.95 -8.48 1.67
N ILE A 803 43.08 -8.69 2.67
CA ILE A 803 42.66 -7.74 3.73
C ILE A 803 42.35 -6.30 3.27
N GLY A 804 41.07 -5.94 3.20
CA GLY A 804 40.68 -4.53 3.13
C GLY A 804 39.19 -4.31 2.84
N SER A 805 38.58 -3.45 3.65
CA SER A 805 37.20 -2.98 3.61
C SER A 805 36.81 -2.30 2.28
N SER A 806 35.56 -2.53 1.85
CA SER A 806 34.95 -1.85 0.69
C SER A 806 34.47 -0.45 1.08
N TYR A 807 34.86 0.58 0.33
CA TYR A 807 34.33 1.94 0.44
C TYR A 807 33.53 2.29 -0.81
N PHE A 808 32.36 2.91 -0.65
CA PHE A 808 31.60 3.50 -1.75
C PHE A 808 32.15 4.90 -2.06
N THR A 809 32.36 5.22 -3.33
CA THR A 809 32.78 6.56 -3.78
C THR A 809 31.72 7.15 -4.69
N SER A 810 31.18 8.31 -4.33
CA SER A 810 30.40 9.17 -5.21
C SER A 810 31.35 10.16 -5.90
N VAL A 811 31.33 10.19 -7.23
CA VAL A 811 32.11 11.13 -8.04
C VAL A 811 31.17 12.22 -8.55
N PHE A 812 31.42 13.48 -8.18
CA PHE A 812 30.75 14.63 -8.76
C PHE A 812 31.63 15.22 -9.88
N CYS A 813 31.13 15.21 -11.12
CA CYS A 813 31.74 15.92 -12.23
C CYS A 813 30.95 17.22 -12.49
N GLY A 814 31.55 18.37 -12.18
CA GLY A 814 31.03 19.68 -12.57
C GLY A 814 31.73 20.18 -13.84
N LEU A 815 30.96 20.63 -14.83
CA LEU A 815 31.45 21.34 -16.02
C LEU A 815 31.43 22.85 -15.73
N ASP A 816 32.60 23.49 -15.78
CA ASP A 816 32.72 24.94 -15.74
C ASP A 816 32.64 25.51 -17.17
N ASN A 817 31.60 26.29 -17.45
CA ASN A 817 31.34 26.91 -18.76
C ASN A 817 31.71 28.39 -18.74
N SER A 818 33.02 28.68 -18.69
CA SER A 818 33.53 30.03 -18.93
C SER A 818 34.12 30.14 -20.36
N PRO A 819 33.82 31.22 -21.12
CA PRO A 819 34.30 31.34 -22.50
C PRO A 819 35.77 31.77 -22.52
N GLY A 820 36.64 30.90 -23.03
CA GLY A 820 38.01 31.27 -23.41
C GLY A 820 39.18 30.66 -22.63
N GLY A 821 38.97 29.59 -21.84
CA GLY A 821 40.05 28.89 -21.13
C GLY A 821 40.09 27.38 -21.45
N SER A 822 41.29 26.82 -21.64
CA SER A 822 41.55 25.39 -21.83
C SER A 822 40.89 24.53 -20.73
N ALA A 823 40.14 23.49 -21.13
CA ALA A 823 39.49 22.56 -20.21
C ALA A 823 40.49 21.94 -19.21
N ARG A 824 40.29 22.20 -17.91
CA ARG A 824 40.98 21.50 -16.82
C ARG A 824 39.96 20.63 -16.10
N PHE A 825 40.21 19.32 -16.05
CA PHE A 825 39.48 18.41 -15.19
C PHE A 825 39.94 18.63 -13.75
N LEU A 826 39.04 19.13 -12.90
CA LEU A 826 39.30 19.20 -11.45
C LEU A 826 38.82 17.88 -10.83
N CYS A 827 39.77 17.05 -10.37
CA CYS A 827 39.47 15.90 -9.53
C CYS A 827 39.69 16.32 -8.08
N CYS A 828 38.61 16.57 -7.33
CA CYS A 828 38.69 16.77 -5.88
C CYS A 828 38.56 15.41 -5.19
N ILE A 829 39.68 14.87 -4.69
CA ILE A 829 39.70 13.72 -3.80
C ILE A 829 39.67 14.26 -2.37
N GLN A 830 38.56 14.07 -1.66
CA GLN A 830 38.50 14.34 -0.22
C GLN A 830 38.87 13.04 0.51
N VAL A 831 40.12 12.93 0.96
CA VAL A 831 40.58 11.84 1.83
C VAL A 831 40.39 12.28 3.28
N SER A 832 39.49 11.64 4.02
CA SER A 832 39.44 11.78 5.48
C SER A 832 40.44 10.82 6.12
N HIS A 833 41.53 11.33 6.70
CA HIS A 833 42.42 10.56 7.54
C HIS A 833 41.81 10.39 8.94
N SER A 834 41.60 9.15 9.37
CA SER A 834 41.55 8.79 10.79
C SER A 834 42.85 8.09 11.15
N GLU A 835 43.71 8.75 11.91
CA GLU A 835 44.86 8.12 12.56
C GLU A 835 44.36 7.11 13.60
N VAL A 836 44.67 5.83 13.38
CA VAL A 836 44.64 4.82 14.44
C VAL A 836 46.04 4.79 15.05
N LEU A 837 46.18 5.35 16.26
CA LEU A 837 47.37 5.11 17.09
C LEU A 837 47.27 3.68 17.66
N PRO A 838 48.37 2.90 17.66
CA PRO A 838 48.35 1.55 18.19
C PRO A 838 48.58 1.55 19.71
N GLN A 839 47.61 1.01 20.45
CA GLN A 839 47.83 0.03 21.53
C GLN A 839 46.50 -0.55 22.00
#